data_AF-A0AAD8QB72-F1
#
_entry.id   AF-A0AAD8QB72-F1
#
_cell.length_a   1.000
_cell.length_b   1.000
_cell.length_c   1.000
_cell.angle_alpha   90.00
_cell.angle_beta   90.00
_cell.angle_gamma   90.00
#
_symmetry.space_group_name_H-M   'P 1'
#
loop_
_entity.id
_entity.type
_entity.pdbx_description
1 polymer ?
#
loop_
_entity_poly.entity_id
_entity_poly.type
_entity_poly.pdbx_seq_one_letter_code
_entity_poly.pdbx_strand_id
1 'polypeptide(L)'
;MTIFKSSKSPLQPEIDIEKARSPSYLDRLQRGLGFLGLATVGGGTALVLGILGFLLFLWTAEGPDDGRGAAVLWRWIMLRQYVTQAITLLTVLLRVAITAQASIYTSLIAGVVLERHGVPLSRVAEMSIIRCINDGPLRLSWLLVTSARKSYIQAGLVMLLLLTTVTIQFSSTFLVSDLGVSSLIGGATNTTLQAYMSTEVISLNRQMNNWPLRPASYMPFGEAPSEADAQPNQFGVSDTKAVRRTFLPVPSAKLSTLRQYNGGTYGFESRFVCMRPSVSAALSVRMPPPFSDTVPFFLQVNGNLSYGTMFREAGLPLPPNCEDGSCFPSSFNCSIPQFQFAQAQARQGLADSLCVPNGTNARPSAQNYTISDEPVTAYSQVFLFFRNNGTHDLWRAPGSRFLVGNFGLSNISATTNGEWITWERAIGGRTPEGERLEKGVLRLDMSICFQQLAFNYAEAELSSEKDLGGAQVSWNAEAMTWNTTGVQRLMGIGSYINTTAADRGIFSVVSTRNPRHLNATQYLTNKLINDLYNSPRTNNISIFMDPQGSGISDVKPHVEYQAIFADILIATNRPGVAMQSTLTALSGSIIQEAMPQFDVGDNATMTPSERVLTPQGFRGLLIVFGVVALNMACGLAVVLVFMVQSRHSSQGNYWQAVAQVVSDETAWILEGATSSSDGHIADELRCADNFVLISQSERSGRVRVILKE
;
A
#
# COMPACT_ATOMS: atom_id res chain seq x y z
N MET A 1 -61.25 49.53 -7.38
CA MET A 1 -62.17 48.42 -7.75
C MET A 1 -62.84 48.79 -9.06
N THR A 2 -62.11 48.64 -10.16
CA THR A 2 -62.64 48.78 -11.52
C THR A 2 -62.99 47.37 -11.96
N ILE A 3 -64.27 47.01 -11.81
CA ILE A 3 -64.80 45.73 -12.30
C ILE A 3 -64.82 45.83 -13.83
N PHE A 4 -64.09 44.96 -14.53
CA PHE A 4 -64.23 44.82 -15.99
C PHE A 4 -65.69 44.50 -16.32
N LYS A 5 -66.37 45.47 -16.95
CA LYS A 5 -67.76 45.31 -17.35
C LYS A 5 -67.79 44.35 -18.54
N SER A 6 -68.25 43.12 -18.29
CA SER A 6 -68.41 42.07 -19.29
C SER A 6 -69.31 42.54 -20.43
N SER A 7 -68.69 42.87 -21.56
CA SER A 7 -69.32 42.85 -22.87
C SER A 7 -68.46 41.94 -23.73
N LYS A 8 -68.93 40.71 -23.98
CA LYS A 8 -68.31 39.82 -24.97
C LYS A 8 -68.49 40.48 -26.34
N SER A 9 -67.47 41.16 -26.83
CA SER A 9 -67.40 41.58 -28.23
C SER A 9 -67.17 40.31 -29.07
N PRO A 10 -68.06 39.99 -30.03
CA PRO A 10 -67.81 38.86 -30.92
C PRO A 10 -66.64 39.19 -31.84
N LEU A 11 -65.64 38.32 -31.91
CA LEU A 11 -64.66 38.36 -32.99
C LEU A 11 -65.39 38.21 -34.35
N GLN A 12 -64.86 38.90 -35.36
CA GLN A 12 -65.40 39.01 -36.72
C GLN A 12 -65.69 37.63 -37.36
N PRO A 13 -66.77 37.47 -38.16
CA PRO A 13 -67.17 36.16 -38.69
C PRO A 13 -66.13 35.58 -39.64
N GLU A 14 -65.93 34.26 -39.54
CA GLU A 14 -64.75 33.54 -40.01
C GLU A 14 -65.05 32.62 -41.19
N ILE A 15 -64.08 32.49 -42.10
CA ILE A 15 -64.14 31.75 -43.37
C ILE A 15 -63.83 30.26 -43.15
N ASP A 16 -64.63 29.38 -43.76
CA ASP A 16 -64.48 27.92 -43.70
C ASP A 16 -63.14 27.44 -44.29
N ILE A 17 -62.35 26.71 -43.50
CA ILE A 17 -61.13 26.03 -43.95
C ILE A 17 -61.35 24.50 -43.89
N GLU A 18 -60.98 23.83 -44.98
CA GLU A 18 -61.18 22.41 -45.25
C GLU A 18 -60.49 21.47 -44.24
N LYS A 19 -61.17 20.36 -43.90
CA LYS A 19 -60.81 19.42 -42.83
C LYS A 19 -59.60 18.56 -43.24
N ALA A 20 -58.41 18.87 -42.72
CA ALA A 20 -57.19 18.10 -43.01
C ALA A 20 -57.22 16.66 -42.45
N ARG A 21 -56.76 15.71 -43.29
CA ARG A 21 -56.71 14.26 -43.04
C ARG A 21 -55.84 13.91 -41.82
N SER A 22 -56.24 12.90 -41.04
CA SER A 22 -55.53 12.47 -39.82
C SER A 22 -54.08 12.05 -40.13
N PRO A 23 -53.06 12.76 -39.61
CA PRO A 23 -51.67 12.46 -39.90
C PRO A 23 -51.21 11.14 -39.26
N SER A 24 -50.25 10.47 -39.91
CA SER A 24 -49.54 9.29 -39.43
C SER A 24 -48.78 9.58 -38.12
N TYR A 25 -48.41 8.56 -37.36
CA TYR A 25 -47.74 8.73 -36.06
C TYR A 25 -46.38 9.44 -36.18
N LEU A 26 -45.62 9.13 -37.24
CA LEU A 26 -44.34 9.78 -37.59
C LEU A 26 -44.52 11.25 -37.99
N ASP A 27 -45.56 11.57 -38.77
CA ASP A 27 -45.90 12.96 -39.11
C ASP A 27 -46.22 13.81 -37.88
N ARG A 28 -46.88 13.23 -36.86
CA ARG A 28 -47.21 13.92 -35.61
C ARG A 28 -45.98 14.17 -34.75
N LEU A 29 -45.06 13.23 -34.69
CA LEU A 29 -43.78 13.42 -34.01
C LEU A 29 -43.00 14.57 -34.65
N GLN A 30 -42.90 14.55 -35.99
CA GLN A 30 -42.09 15.52 -36.74
C GLN A 30 -42.71 16.93 -36.74
N ARG A 31 -44.04 17.05 -36.86
CA ARG A 31 -44.75 18.34 -36.73
C ARG A 31 -44.87 18.85 -35.30
N GLY A 32 -44.93 17.94 -34.33
CA GLY A 32 -45.14 18.26 -32.91
C GLY A 32 -43.86 18.72 -32.19
N LEU A 33 -42.73 18.05 -32.41
CA LEU A 33 -41.44 18.42 -31.78
C LEU A 33 -40.64 19.45 -32.61
N GLY A 34 -40.90 19.54 -33.91
CA GLY A 34 -40.06 20.30 -34.85
C GLY A 34 -38.67 19.67 -35.06
N PHE A 35 -37.94 20.17 -36.05
CA PHE A 35 -36.59 19.67 -36.38
C PHE A 35 -35.60 19.87 -35.23
N LEU A 36 -35.63 21.04 -34.59
CA LEU A 36 -34.74 21.38 -33.48
C LEU A 36 -34.97 20.45 -32.28
N GLY A 37 -36.23 20.21 -31.89
CA GLY A 37 -36.60 19.33 -30.78
C GLY A 37 -36.16 17.88 -31.01
N LEU A 38 -36.34 17.36 -32.23
CA LEU A 38 -35.89 16.03 -32.60
C LEU A 38 -34.35 15.90 -32.56
N ALA A 39 -33.63 16.91 -33.08
CA ALA A 39 -32.17 16.95 -33.05
C ALA A 39 -31.61 17.00 -31.63
N THR A 40 -32.22 17.79 -30.73
CA THR A 40 -31.82 17.90 -29.32
C THR A 40 -32.14 16.64 -28.51
N VAL A 41 -33.27 15.98 -28.75
CA VAL A 41 -33.62 14.73 -28.06
C VAL A 41 -32.72 13.60 -28.54
N GLY A 42 -32.62 13.37 -29.86
CA GLY A 42 -31.80 12.29 -30.42
C GLY A 42 -30.30 12.52 -30.28
N GLY A 43 -29.81 13.72 -30.56
CA GLY A 43 -28.41 14.08 -30.39
C GLY A 43 -27.99 14.09 -28.91
N GLY A 44 -28.86 14.61 -28.04
CA GLY A 44 -28.64 14.58 -26.59
C GLY A 44 -28.58 13.16 -26.03
N THR A 45 -29.47 12.24 -26.44
CA THR A 45 -29.43 10.86 -25.93
C THR A 45 -28.18 10.12 -26.40
N ALA A 46 -27.78 10.28 -27.66
CA ALA A 46 -26.54 9.71 -28.18
C ALA A 46 -25.30 10.24 -27.43
N LEU A 47 -25.26 11.55 -27.18
CA LEU A 47 -24.18 12.17 -26.40
C LEU A 47 -24.13 11.63 -24.96
N VAL A 48 -25.29 11.52 -24.30
CA VAL A 48 -25.34 10.99 -22.92
C VAL A 48 -24.88 9.54 -22.87
N LEU A 49 -25.29 8.68 -23.81
CA LEU A 49 -24.82 7.29 -23.89
C LEU A 49 -23.30 7.22 -24.09
N GLY A 50 -22.73 8.09 -24.95
CA GLY A 50 -21.29 8.20 -25.14
C GLY A 50 -20.55 8.60 -23.85
N ILE A 51 -21.09 9.56 -23.10
CA ILE A 51 -20.52 10.01 -21.82
C ILE A 51 -20.57 8.88 -20.78
N LEU A 52 -21.71 8.19 -20.64
CA LEU A 52 -21.85 7.08 -19.72
C LEU A 52 -20.90 5.93 -20.08
N GLY A 53 -20.76 5.60 -21.36
CA GLY A 53 -19.79 4.59 -21.83
C GLY A 53 -18.35 4.95 -21.46
N PHE A 54 -17.96 6.21 -21.64
CA PHE A 54 -16.62 6.66 -21.28
C PHE A 54 -16.39 6.72 -19.77
N LEU A 55 -17.41 7.08 -18.97
CA LEU A 55 -17.33 6.99 -17.51
C LEU A 55 -17.19 5.53 -17.05
N LEU A 56 -17.93 4.60 -17.65
CA LEU A 56 -17.79 3.18 -17.34
C LEU A 56 -16.39 2.65 -17.69
N PHE A 57 -15.82 3.11 -18.81
CA PHE A 57 -14.43 2.84 -19.17
C PHE A 57 -13.45 3.35 -18.10
N LEU A 58 -13.61 4.57 -17.58
CA LEU A 58 -12.75 5.10 -16.51
C LEU A 58 -12.79 4.27 -15.23
N TRP A 59 -13.91 3.61 -14.91
CA TRP A 59 -14.07 2.78 -13.71
C TRP A 59 -13.66 1.31 -13.87
N THR A 60 -13.58 0.79 -15.10
CA THR A 60 -13.36 -0.65 -15.35
C THR A 60 -12.04 -0.96 -16.07
N ALA A 61 -11.34 0.04 -16.60
CA ALA A 61 -10.15 -0.16 -17.44
C ALA A 61 -8.81 -0.19 -16.68
N GLU A 62 -8.81 -0.30 -15.34
CA GLU A 62 -7.59 -0.44 -14.52
C GLU A 62 -6.83 -1.72 -14.85
N GLY A 63 -7.53 -2.83 -15.16
CA GLY A 63 -6.90 -4.09 -15.51
C GLY A 63 -6.10 -4.74 -14.36
N PRO A 64 -5.35 -5.82 -14.64
CA PRO A 64 -4.53 -6.51 -13.64
C PRO A 64 -3.21 -5.76 -13.34
N ASP A 65 -2.54 -6.19 -12.26
CA ASP A 65 -1.20 -5.74 -11.83
C ASP A 65 -1.08 -4.23 -11.57
N ASP A 66 -1.96 -3.67 -10.74
CA ASP A 66 -1.96 -2.25 -10.33
C ASP A 66 -1.78 -1.29 -11.52
N GLY A 67 -2.55 -1.51 -12.59
CA GLY A 67 -2.59 -0.65 -13.77
C GLY A 67 -1.53 -0.91 -14.84
N ARG A 68 -0.67 -1.93 -14.70
CA ARG A 68 0.34 -2.25 -15.74
C ARG A 68 -0.29 -2.69 -17.05
N GLY A 69 -1.30 -3.55 -16.98
CA GLY A 69 -2.05 -4.06 -18.14
C GLY A 69 -3.16 -3.14 -18.63
N ALA A 70 -3.31 -1.94 -18.06
CA ALA A 70 -4.36 -1.00 -18.41
C ALA A 70 -4.24 -0.46 -19.83
N ALA A 71 -5.36 -0.01 -20.41
CA ALA A 71 -5.36 0.69 -21.69
C ALA A 71 -4.48 1.96 -21.63
N VAL A 72 -3.71 2.21 -22.69
CA VAL A 72 -2.76 3.35 -22.76
C VAL A 72 -3.43 4.69 -22.44
N LEU A 73 -4.64 4.91 -22.97
CA LEU A 73 -5.43 6.12 -22.71
C LEU A 73 -5.82 6.25 -21.23
N TRP A 74 -6.28 5.17 -20.61
CA TRP A 74 -6.67 5.17 -19.20
C TRP A 74 -5.48 5.50 -18.30
N ARG A 75 -4.35 4.82 -18.55
CA ARG A 75 -3.11 5.02 -17.79
C ARG A 75 -2.58 6.44 -17.94
N TRP A 76 -2.67 7.02 -19.13
CA TRP A 76 -2.29 8.41 -19.38
C TRP A 76 -3.14 9.41 -18.56
N ILE A 77 -4.46 9.19 -18.48
CA ILE A 77 -5.37 10.03 -17.68
C ILE A 77 -5.05 9.92 -16.18
N MET A 78 -4.87 8.70 -15.68
CA MET A 78 -4.65 8.46 -14.25
C MET A 78 -3.27 8.94 -13.78
N LEU A 79 -2.18 8.57 -14.48
CA LEU A 79 -0.82 8.96 -14.10
C LEU A 79 -0.61 10.48 -14.17
N ARG A 80 -1.22 11.17 -15.13
CA ARG A 80 -1.19 12.65 -15.17
C ARG A 80 -2.14 13.34 -14.21
N GLN A 81 -2.90 12.58 -13.40
CA GLN A 81 -3.89 13.08 -12.46
C GLN A 81 -4.99 13.94 -13.12
N TYR A 82 -5.30 13.68 -14.39
CA TYR A 82 -6.37 14.36 -15.12
C TYR A 82 -7.76 13.76 -14.91
N VAL A 83 -7.89 12.73 -14.06
CA VAL A 83 -9.17 12.05 -13.79
C VAL A 83 -10.25 13.02 -13.29
N THR A 84 -9.91 13.94 -12.40
CA THR A 84 -10.85 14.95 -11.88
C THR A 84 -11.30 15.90 -12.99
N GLN A 85 -10.36 16.38 -13.81
CA GLN A 85 -10.62 17.23 -14.96
C GLN A 85 -11.52 16.53 -15.99
N ALA A 86 -11.23 15.27 -16.33
CA ALA A 86 -12.03 14.47 -17.23
C ALA A 86 -13.46 14.29 -16.71
N ILE A 87 -13.65 13.93 -15.43
CA ILE A 87 -14.97 13.81 -14.80
C ILE A 87 -15.72 15.14 -14.83
N THR A 88 -15.05 16.26 -14.52
CA THR A 88 -15.71 17.58 -14.55
C THR A 88 -16.18 17.95 -15.96
N LEU A 89 -15.36 17.73 -16.99
CA LEU A 89 -15.72 18.01 -18.38
C LEU A 89 -16.90 17.14 -18.85
N LEU A 90 -16.85 15.83 -18.57
CA LEU A 90 -17.91 14.88 -18.91
C LEU A 90 -19.23 15.23 -18.20
N THR A 91 -19.18 15.61 -16.93
CA THR A 91 -20.38 15.97 -16.16
C THR A 91 -20.96 17.32 -16.57
N VAL A 92 -20.14 18.28 -16.99
CA VAL A 92 -20.63 19.54 -17.58
C VAL A 92 -21.40 19.26 -18.87
N LEU A 93 -20.84 18.46 -19.78
CA LEU A 93 -21.53 18.07 -21.02
C LEU A 93 -22.81 17.29 -20.74
N LEU A 94 -22.78 16.37 -19.78
CA LEU A 94 -23.94 15.60 -19.32
C LEU A 94 -25.05 16.52 -18.81
N ARG A 95 -24.71 17.52 -17.99
CA ARG A 95 -25.66 18.51 -17.44
C ARG A 95 -26.31 19.31 -18.55
N VAL A 96 -25.52 19.83 -19.50
CA VAL A 96 -26.02 20.64 -20.63
C VAL A 96 -26.99 19.83 -21.50
N ALA A 97 -26.65 18.57 -21.81
CA ALA A 97 -27.52 17.71 -22.60
C ALA A 97 -28.85 17.43 -21.90
N ILE A 98 -28.81 17.09 -20.61
CA ILE A 98 -30.02 16.75 -19.86
C ILE A 98 -30.88 17.97 -19.55
N THR A 99 -30.30 19.14 -19.28
CA THR A 99 -31.09 20.38 -19.10
C THR A 99 -31.77 20.82 -20.40
N ALA A 100 -31.09 20.69 -21.55
CA ALA A 100 -31.68 20.95 -22.85
C ALA A 100 -32.82 19.97 -23.18
N GLN A 101 -32.67 18.69 -22.84
CA GLN A 101 -33.76 17.71 -23.00
C GLN A 101 -34.92 17.98 -22.04
N ALA A 102 -34.63 18.34 -20.79
CA ALA A 102 -35.64 18.63 -19.79
C ALA A 102 -36.48 19.87 -20.15
N SER A 103 -35.91 20.91 -20.76
CA SER A 103 -36.69 22.06 -21.21
C SER A 103 -37.71 21.65 -22.27
N ILE A 104 -37.32 20.79 -23.21
CA ILE A 104 -38.19 20.23 -24.25
C ILE A 104 -39.29 19.37 -23.64
N TYR A 105 -38.95 18.43 -22.76
CA TYR A 105 -39.93 17.60 -22.07
C TYR A 105 -40.93 18.45 -21.28
N THR A 106 -40.47 19.54 -20.66
CA THR A 106 -41.35 20.48 -19.94
C THR A 106 -42.34 21.15 -20.89
N SER A 107 -41.90 21.62 -22.06
CA SER A 107 -42.78 22.20 -23.08
C SER A 107 -43.79 21.20 -23.63
N LEU A 108 -43.42 19.93 -23.80
CA LEU A 108 -44.33 18.86 -24.22
C LEU A 108 -45.41 18.59 -23.17
N ILE A 109 -45.04 18.51 -21.89
CA ILE A 109 -46.01 18.32 -20.80
C ILE A 109 -46.97 19.50 -20.71
N ALA A 110 -46.47 20.73 -20.85
CA ALA A 110 -47.31 21.93 -20.86
C ALA A 110 -48.38 21.86 -21.96
N GLY A 111 -48.00 21.39 -23.15
CA GLY A 111 -48.93 21.12 -24.25
C GLY A 111 -50.01 20.09 -23.91
N VAL A 112 -49.65 18.96 -23.31
CA VAL A 112 -50.61 17.90 -22.94
C VAL A 112 -51.62 18.36 -21.88
N VAL A 113 -51.16 19.13 -20.89
CA VAL A 113 -52.02 19.61 -19.81
C VAL A 113 -53.06 20.61 -20.37
N LEU A 114 -52.65 21.51 -21.27
CA LEU A 114 -53.53 22.47 -21.93
C LEU A 114 -54.59 21.81 -22.83
N GLU A 115 -54.26 20.72 -23.50
CA GLU A 115 -55.20 20.06 -24.42
C GLU A 115 -56.19 19.13 -23.71
N ARG A 116 -55.77 18.37 -22.68
CA ARG A 116 -56.59 17.28 -22.12
C ARG A 116 -57.07 17.50 -20.69
N HIS A 117 -56.29 18.18 -19.86
CA HIS A 117 -56.57 18.27 -18.41
C HIS A 117 -57.20 19.60 -18.02
N GLY A 118 -57.00 20.63 -18.83
CA GLY A 118 -57.55 21.97 -18.62
C GLY A 118 -56.84 22.72 -17.50
N VAL A 119 -56.75 24.04 -17.64
CA VAL A 119 -56.03 24.94 -16.74
C VAL A 119 -56.99 26.08 -16.35
N PRO A 120 -56.90 26.66 -15.14
CA PRO A 120 -57.69 27.83 -14.79
C PRO A 120 -57.43 28.98 -15.76
N LEU A 121 -58.48 29.72 -16.14
CA LEU A 121 -58.43 30.83 -17.10
C LEU A 121 -57.32 31.84 -16.77
N SER A 122 -57.09 32.10 -15.49
CA SER A 122 -56.04 33.00 -14.98
C SER A 122 -54.59 32.59 -15.33
N ARG A 123 -54.33 31.30 -15.62
CA ARG A 123 -52.99 30.73 -15.83
C ARG A 123 -52.74 30.20 -17.24
N VAL A 124 -53.71 30.33 -18.14
CA VAL A 124 -53.66 29.76 -19.51
C VAL A 124 -52.64 30.47 -20.39
N ALA A 125 -52.51 31.79 -20.26
CA ALA A 125 -51.50 32.55 -20.99
C ALA A 125 -50.08 32.12 -20.59
N GLU A 126 -49.81 32.02 -19.28
CA GLU A 126 -48.51 31.57 -18.75
C GLU A 126 -48.16 30.15 -19.24
N MET A 127 -49.14 29.24 -19.20
CA MET A 127 -48.96 27.86 -19.64
C MET A 127 -48.76 27.72 -21.17
N SER A 128 -49.42 28.57 -21.97
CA SER A 128 -49.24 28.62 -23.43
C SER A 128 -47.85 29.14 -23.80
N ILE A 129 -47.32 30.11 -23.05
CA ILE A 129 -45.98 30.67 -23.24
C ILE A 129 -44.89 29.63 -22.88
N ILE A 130 -45.06 28.86 -21.81
CA ILE A 130 -44.12 27.79 -21.39
C ILE A 130 -43.94 26.70 -22.47
N ARG A 131 -44.92 26.53 -23.35
CA ARG A 131 -44.80 25.63 -24.52
C ARG A 131 -43.78 26.12 -25.56
N CYS A 132 -43.54 27.43 -25.62
CA CYS A 132 -42.65 28.05 -26.61
C CYS A 132 -41.31 28.48 -26.02
N ILE A 133 -41.31 29.03 -24.80
CA ILE A 133 -40.10 29.49 -24.11
C ILE A 133 -40.17 29.00 -22.67
N ASN A 134 -39.13 28.29 -22.24
CA ASN A 134 -39.06 27.81 -20.88
C ASN A 134 -37.61 27.58 -20.44
N ASP A 135 -37.31 27.93 -19.19
CA ASP A 135 -35.98 27.80 -18.57
C ASP A 135 -35.81 26.48 -17.78
N GLY A 136 -36.78 25.56 -17.85
CA GLY A 136 -36.71 24.23 -17.22
C GLY A 136 -37.99 23.83 -16.47
N PRO A 137 -37.98 22.70 -15.73
CA PRO A 137 -39.19 22.12 -15.14
C PRO A 137 -39.75 22.89 -13.92
N LEU A 138 -38.95 23.73 -13.28
CA LEU A 138 -39.27 24.34 -11.98
C LEU A 138 -40.54 25.23 -12.02
N ARG A 139 -40.66 26.07 -13.04
CA ARG A 139 -41.82 26.98 -13.18
C ARG A 139 -43.09 26.20 -13.50
N LEU A 140 -42.99 25.17 -14.35
CA LEU A 140 -44.12 24.30 -14.65
C LEU A 140 -44.54 23.45 -13.45
N SER A 141 -43.61 22.92 -12.65
CA SER A 141 -43.95 22.16 -11.43
C SER A 141 -44.73 23.01 -10.44
N TRP A 142 -44.31 24.26 -10.25
CA TRP A 142 -45.00 25.19 -9.36
C TRP A 142 -46.44 25.44 -9.81
N LEU A 143 -46.64 25.65 -11.11
CA LEU A 143 -47.98 25.85 -11.67
C LEU A 143 -48.86 24.61 -11.55
N LEU A 144 -48.33 23.41 -11.80
CA LEU A 144 -49.11 22.18 -11.71
C LEU A 144 -49.48 21.82 -10.27
N VAL A 145 -48.58 22.07 -9.31
CA VAL A 145 -48.83 21.84 -7.87
C VAL A 145 -49.90 22.80 -7.33
N THR A 146 -49.91 24.05 -7.80
CA THR A 146 -50.83 25.08 -7.30
C THR A 146 -52.17 25.13 -8.02
N SER A 147 -52.24 24.73 -9.31
CA SER A 147 -53.41 25.02 -10.16
C SER A 147 -54.10 23.80 -10.80
N ALA A 148 -53.47 22.61 -10.86
CA ALA A 148 -53.97 21.49 -11.69
C ALA A 148 -54.50 20.30 -10.88
N ARG A 149 -55.66 20.46 -10.23
CA ARG A 149 -56.29 19.48 -9.30
C ARG A 149 -56.61 18.07 -9.87
N LYS A 150 -56.53 17.84 -11.19
CA LYS A 150 -56.85 16.54 -11.83
C LYS A 150 -55.73 15.95 -12.71
N SER A 151 -54.52 16.51 -12.73
CA SER A 151 -53.41 16.04 -13.60
C SER A 151 -52.28 15.35 -12.84
N TYR A 152 -52.62 14.33 -12.04
CA TYR A 152 -51.66 13.64 -11.16
C TYR A 152 -50.47 13.00 -11.90
N ILE A 153 -50.70 12.41 -13.07
CA ILE A 153 -49.65 11.75 -13.86
C ILE A 153 -48.66 12.78 -14.41
N GLN A 154 -49.15 13.89 -14.97
CA GLN A 154 -48.29 14.94 -15.52
C GLN A 154 -47.54 15.69 -14.41
N ALA A 155 -48.22 15.99 -13.30
CA ALA A 155 -47.57 16.58 -12.12
C ALA A 155 -46.46 15.67 -11.59
N GLY A 156 -46.71 14.36 -11.51
CA GLY A 156 -45.69 13.37 -11.13
C GLY A 156 -44.50 13.34 -12.08
N LEU A 157 -44.73 13.35 -13.40
CA LEU A 157 -43.66 13.38 -14.40
C LEU A 157 -42.82 14.66 -14.34
N VAL A 158 -43.44 15.84 -14.18
CA VAL A 158 -42.70 17.11 -14.05
C VAL A 158 -41.90 17.16 -12.74
N MET A 159 -42.47 16.69 -11.63
CA MET A 159 -41.75 16.62 -10.35
C MET A 159 -40.57 15.65 -10.40
N LEU A 160 -40.74 14.49 -11.06
CA LEU A 160 -39.66 13.54 -11.29
C LEU A 160 -38.56 14.12 -12.19
N LEU A 161 -38.96 14.83 -13.25
CA LEU A 161 -38.04 15.55 -14.14
C LEU A 161 -37.27 16.64 -13.37
N LEU A 162 -37.92 17.39 -12.48
CA LEU A 162 -37.28 18.38 -11.61
C LEU A 162 -36.29 17.71 -10.65
N LEU A 163 -36.70 16.64 -9.94
CA LEU A 163 -35.83 15.97 -8.98
C LEU A 163 -34.58 15.39 -9.63
N THR A 164 -34.75 14.72 -10.78
CA THR A 164 -33.62 14.14 -11.52
C THR A 164 -32.69 15.22 -12.07
N THR A 165 -33.22 16.31 -12.62
CA THR A 165 -32.40 17.43 -13.14
C THR A 165 -31.64 18.16 -12.04
N VAL A 166 -32.24 18.37 -10.86
CA VAL A 166 -31.55 18.93 -9.68
C VAL A 166 -30.44 17.98 -9.21
N THR A 167 -30.74 16.69 -9.10
CA THR A 167 -29.75 15.70 -8.64
C THR A 167 -28.55 15.59 -9.58
N ILE A 168 -28.78 15.70 -10.90
CA ILE A 168 -27.72 15.70 -11.92
C ILE A 168 -26.76 16.89 -11.77
N GLN A 169 -27.18 18.01 -11.18
CA GLN A 169 -26.26 19.12 -10.88
C GLN A 169 -25.16 18.75 -9.88
N PHE A 170 -25.36 17.69 -9.09
CA PHE A 170 -24.37 17.15 -8.15
C PHE A 170 -23.59 15.95 -8.71
N SER A 171 -23.76 15.62 -9.99
CA SER A 171 -23.10 14.47 -10.66
C SER A 171 -21.57 14.43 -10.48
N SER A 172 -20.87 15.55 -10.70
CA SER A 172 -19.42 15.65 -10.46
C SER A 172 -19.05 15.32 -9.01
N THR A 173 -19.85 15.75 -8.04
CA THR A 173 -19.60 15.48 -6.62
C THR A 173 -19.76 14.00 -6.31
N PHE A 174 -20.83 13.37 -6.82
CA PHE A 174 -21.02 11.93 -6.67
C PHE A 174 -19.88 11.13 -7.32
N LEU A 175 -19.47 11.47 -8.54
CA LEU A 175 -18.38 10.77 -9.23
C LEU A 175 -17.02 10.99 -8.57
N VAL A 176 -16.73 12.20 -8.09
CA VAL A 176 -15.48 12.47 -7.37
C VAL A 176 -15.45 11.77 -6.01
N SER A 177 -16.61 11.53 -5.38
CA SER A 177 -16.68 10.79 -4.11
C SER A 177 -16.27 9.31 -4.21
N ASP A 178 -16.26 8.74 -5.42
CA ASP A 178 -15.78 7.39 -5.68
C ASP A 178 -14.24 7.31 -5.85
N LEU A 179 -13.56 8.47 -5.98
CA LEU A 179 -12.11 8.50 -6.16
C LEU A 179 -11.39 8.30 -4.84
N GLY A 180 -10.43 7.39 -4.83
CA GLY A 180 -9.50 7.15 -3.73
C GLY A 180 -8.05 7.23 -4.20
N VAL A 181 -7.13 7.44 -3.27
CA VAL A 181 -5.70 7.40 -3.56
C VAL A 181 -5.25 5.95 -3.59
N SER A 182 -4.66 5.52 -4.70
CA SER A 182 -4.07 4.20 -4.89
C SER A 182 -2.66 4.33 -5.48
N SER A 183 -1.85 3.28 -5.31
CA SER A 183 -0.51 3.19 -5.90
C SER A 183 -0.59 2.46 -7.24
N LEU A 184 -0.37 3.16 -8.35
CA LEU A 184 -0.25 2.52 -9.66
C LEU A 184 1.22 2.39 -10.07
N ILE A 185 1.52 1.42 -10.91
CA ILE A 185 2.87 1.27 -11.47
C ILE A 185 3.13 2.42 -12.46
N GLY A 186 4.12 3.26 -12.14
CA GLY A 186 4.55 4.40 -12.95
C GLY A 186 5.30 3.98 -14.22
N GLY A 187 5.81 4.97 -14.95
CA GLY A 187 6.63 4.72 -16.14
C GLY A 187 8.01 4.18 -15.77
N ALA A 188 8.58 3.33 -16.63
CA ALA A 188 9.99 2.95 -16.50
C ALA A 188 10.86 4.18 -16.82
N THR A 189 11.79 4.50 -15.92
CA THR A 189 12.70 5.63 -16.05
C THR A 189 14.14 5.13 -16.09
N ASN A 190 14.89 5.54 -17.11
CA ASN A 190 16.32 5.25 -17.21
C ASN A 190 17.08 6.34 -16.46
N THR A 191 17.86 5.94 -15.45
CA THR A 191 18.62 6.85 -14.60
C THR A 191 20.03 6.33 -14.39
N THR A 192 21.01 7.21 -14.42
CA THR A 192 22.38 6.92 -13.98
C THR A 192 22.44 7.04 -12.46
N LEU A 193 22.67 5.93 -11.76
CA LEU A 193 22.85 5.91 -10.31
C LEU A 193 24.33 5.88 -9.98
N GLN A 194 24.76 6.62 -8.96
CA GLN A 194 26.07 6.40 -8.38
C GLN A 194 26.05 5.06 -7.67
N ALA A 195 26.74 4.07 -8.23
CA ALA A 195 26.51 2.67 -7.90
C ALA A 195 27.65 2.05 -7.10
N TYR A 196 28.88 2.55 -7.23
CA TYR A 196 30.04 2.06 -6.48
C TYR A 196 31.13 3.13 -6.30
N MET A 197 32.07 2.84 -5.40
CA MET A 197 33.23 3.69 -5.12
C MET A 197 34.39 3.38 -6.08
N SER A 198 35.07 4.44 -6.54
CA SER A 198 36.37 4.36 -7.20
C SER A 198 37.48 3.96 -6.23
N THR A 199 38.63 3.55 -6.79
CA THR A 199 39.83 3.20 -6.02
C THR A 199 40.34 4.37 -5.17
N GLU A 200 40.23 5.58 -5.68
CA GLU A 200 40.64 6.82 -5.05
C GLU A 200 39.79 7.08 -3.81
N VAL A 201 38.47 6.99 -3.93
CA VAL A 201 37.54 7.17 -2.80
C VAL A 201 37.76 6.08 -1.74
N ILE A 202 37.95 4.83 -2.16
CA ILE A 202 38.25 3.71 -1.25
C ILE A 202 39.52 4.00 -0.43
N SER A 203 40.56 4.54 -1.05
CA SER A 203 41.84 4.84 -0.37
C SER A 203 41.74 5.94 0.68
N LEU A 204 40.77 6.85 0.53
CA LEU A 204 40.51 7.96 1.46
C LEU A 204 39.58 7.55 2.60
N ASN A 205 38.88 6.42 2.46
CA ASN A 205 37.85 6.00 3.38
C ASN A 205 38.45 5.46 4.69
N ARG A 206 37.95 5.96 5.82
CA ARG A 206 38.35 5.49 7.15
C ARG A 206 37.24 4.63 7.71
N GLN A 207 37.55 3.36 7.96
CA GLN A 207 36.58 2.40 8.48
C GLN A 207 36.23 2.74 9.93
N MET A 208 34.96 3.04 10.18
CA MET A 208 34.35 2.96 11.50
C MET A 208 33.70 1.59 11.68
N ASN A 209 33.69 1.10 12.92
CA ASN A 209 33.01 -0.15 13.26
C ASN A 209 31.50 0.08 13.32
N ASN A 210 30.73 -0.66 12.52
CA ASN A 210 29.28 -0.48 12.43
C ASN A 210 28.50 -1.25 13.50
N TRP A 211 29.12 -2.16 14.24
CA TRP A 211 28.46 -2.88 15.33
C TRP A 211 27.84 -1.97 16.38
N PRO A 212 28.56 -0.99 16.98
CA PRO A 212 27.98 -0.13 18.03
C PRO A 212 26.99 0.91 17.47
N LEU A 213 26.95 1.10 16.16
CA LEU A 213 26.07 2.08 15.52
C LEU A 213 24.66 1.51 15.35
N ARG A 214 23.67 2.39 15.45
CA ARG A 214 22.29 2.02 15.18
C ARG A 214 22.15 1.59 13.71
N PRO A 215 21.51 0.44 13.41
CA PRO A 215 21.25 0.01 12.04
C PRO A 215 20.50 1.10 11.25
N ALA A 216 20.90 1.34 10.01
CA ALA A 216 20.29 2.35 9.14
C ALA A 216 18.96 1.84 8.54
N SER A 217 18.00 1.41 9.35
CA SER A 217 16.77 0.70 8.91
C SER A 217 17.02 -0.63 8.16
N TYR A 218 16.09 -1.57 8.32
CA TYR A 218 16.19 -2.88 7.68
C TYR A 218 15.60 -2.80 6.28
N MET A 219 16.46 -2.54 5.29
CA MET A 219 16.02 -2.38 3.91
C MET A 219 15.46 -3.67 3.32
N PRO A 220 14.40 -3.57 2.49
CA PRO A 220 14.06 -4.61 1.53
C PRO A 220 15.25 -4.96 0.65
N PHE A 221 15.51 -6.25 0.51
CA PHE A 221 16.52 -6.82 -0.38
C PHE A 221 15.84 -7.82 -1.32
N GLY A 222 16.54 -8.33 -2.33
CA GLY A 222 16.11 -9.49 -3.10
C GLY A 222 16.73 -10.76 -2.55
N GLU A 223 15.99 -11.86 -2.42
CA GLU A 223 16.57 -13.16 -2.06
C GLU A 223 16.40 -14.13 -3.22
N ALA A 224 17.49 -14.76 -3.63
CA ALA A 224 17.41 -15.83 -4.62
C ALA A 224 16.83 -17.10 -3.97
N PRO A 225 16.06 -17.92 -4.70
CA PRO A 225 15.59 -19.21 -4.17
C PRO A 225 16.77 -20.03 -3.64
N SER A 226 16.66 -20.54 -2.42
CA SER A 226 17.69 -21.33 -1.76
C SER A 226 17.09 -22.59 -1.16
N GLU A 227 17.76 -23.73 -1.32
CA GLU A 227 17.46 -24.98 -0.61
C GLU A 227 17.98 -24.93 0.85
N ALA A 228 17.94 -23.75 1.48
CA ALA A 228 18.51 -23.53 2.80
C ALA A 228 17.65 -24.24 3.86
N ASP A 229 18.14 -25.39 4.34
CA ASP A 229 17.61 -26.05 5.52
C ASP A 229 18.73 -26.15 6.58
N ALA A 230 18.60 -25.32 7.62
CA ALA A 230 19.56 -25.27 8.71
C ALA A 230 19.31 -26.34 9.80
N GLN A 231 18.36 -27.27 9.60
CA GLN A 231 18.13 -28.32 10.58
C GLN A 231 19.36 -29.23 10.75
N PRO A 232 19.66 -29.66 11.99
CA PRO A 232 20.80 -30.54 12.23
C PRO A 232 20.60 -31.89 11.53
N ASN A 233 21.63 -32.37 10.85
CA ASN A 233 21.67 -33.73 10.33
C ASN A 233 21.84 -34.78 11.46
N GLN A 234 21.87 -36.05 11.11
CA GLN A 234 22.07 -37.17 12.06
C GLN A 234 23.38 -37.08 12.88
N PHE A 235 24.39 -36.37 12.38
CA PHE A 235 25.66 -36.13 13.05
C PHE A 235 25.65 -34.88 13.93
N GLY A 236 24.57 -34.11 13.94
CA GLY A 236 24.46 -32.85 14.67
C GLY A 236 25.14 -31.66 13.98
N VAL A 237 25.20 -31.67 12.65
CA VAL A 237 25.72 -30.58 11.83
C VAL A 237 24.55 -29.83 11.20
N SER A 238 24.54 -28.51 11.35
CA SER A 238 23.61 -27.59 10.71
C SER A 238 24.35 -26.79 9.63
N ASP A 239 23.86 -26.82 8.39
CA ASP A 239 24.45 -26.09 7.26
C ASP A 239 23.38 -25.21 6.63
N THR A 240 23.52 -23.89 6.75
CA THR A 240 22.53 -22.95 6.20
C THR A 240 22.52 -22.91 4.67
N LYS A 241 23.48 -23.60 4.02
CA LYS A 241 23.76 -23.49 2.58
C LYS A 241 24.09 -22.05 2.17
N ALA A 242 24.38 -21.89 0.89
CA ALA A 242 24.66 -20.62 0.26
C ALA A 242 23.38 -19.78 0.15
N VAL A 243 23.22 -18.77 1.01
CA VAL A 243 22.12 -17.80 0.89
C VAL A 243 22.64 -16.55 0.20
N ARG A 244 21.99 -16.17 -0.91
CA ARG A 244 22.33 -14.98 -1.71
C ARG A 244 21.24 -13.93 -1.58
N ARG A 245 21.62 -12.77 -1.01
CA ARG A 245 20.76 -11.61 -0.82
C ARG A 245 21.28 -10.43 -1.62
N THR A 246 20.41 -9.75 -2.36
CA THR A 246 20.75 -8.70 -3.32
C THR A 246 20.26 -7.36 -2.80
N PHE A 247 21.19 -6.45 -2.57
CA PHE A 247 20.93 -5.08 -2.12
C PHE A 247 21.04 -4.11 -3.29
N LEU A 248 20.11 -3.15 -3.33
CA LEU A 248 20.05 -2.15 -4.38
C LEU A 248 20.79 -0.88 -3.94
N PRO A 249 21.61 -0.26 -4.82
CA PRO A 249 22.25 1.04 -4.55
C PRO A 249 21.23 2.18 -4.72
N VAL A 250 20.10 2.09 -4.04
CA VAL A 250 18.98 3.03 -4.13
C VAL A 250 18.67 3.57 -2.73
N PRO A 251 18.58 4.90 -2.53
CA PRO A 251 18.22 5.46 -1.24
C PRO A 251 16.86 4.95 -0.74
N SER A 252 16.75 4.70 0.58
CA SER A 252 15.56 4.11 1.22
C SER A 252 14.24 4.83 0.89
N ALA A 253 14.29 6.15 0.68
CA ALA A 253 13.12 6.95 0.27
C ALA A 253 12.56 6.52 -1.10
N LYS A 254 13.43 6.26 -2.09
CA LYS A 254 13.03 5.80 -3.43
C LYS A 254 12.78 4.30 -3.49
N LEU A 255 13.45 3.53 -2.62
CA LEU A 255 13.27 2.09 -2.55
C LEU A 255 11.84 1.71 -2.14
N SER A 256 11.21 2.50 -1.27
CA SER A 256 9.87 2.20 -0.74
C SER A 256 8.75 2.16 -1.78
N THR A 257 8.89 2.95 -2.84
CA THR A 257 7.96 2.98 -3.98
C THR A 257 8.46 2.15 -5.16
N LEU A 258 9.60 1.48 -5.06
CA LEU A 258 10.20 0.78 -6.20
C LEU A 258 9.45 -0.53 -6.49
N ARG A 259 8.96 -0.69 -7.74
CA ARG A 259 8.23 -1.89 -8.18
C ARG A 259 9.06 -2.79 -9.07
N GLN A 260 9.88 -2.20 -9.93
CA GLN A 260 10.84 -2.93 -10.74
C GLN A 260 12.17 -2.21 -10.79
N TYR A 261 13.23 -2.99 -10.82
CA TYR A 261 14.59 -2.51 -10.93
C TYR A 261 15.38 -3.41 -11.87
N ASN A 262 16.12 -2.82 -12.80
CA ASN A 262 17.09 -3.53 -13.61
C ASN A 262 18.36 -2.67 -13.72
N GLY A 263 19.46 -3.15 -13.17
CA GLY A 263 20.71 -2.42 -13.06
C GLY A 263 21.71 -3.13 -12.15
N GLY A 264 22.84 -2.48 -11.87
CA GLY A 264 23.88 -3.02 -10.99
C GLY A 264 23.48 -3.06 -9.52
N THR A 265 23.75 -4.18 -8.85
CA THR A 265 23.36 -4.47 -7.47
C THR A 265 24.48 -5.14 -6.69
N TYR A 266 24.44 -5.05 -5.36
CA TYR A 266 25.37 -5.72 -4.47
C TYR A 266 24.77 -7.03 -3.97
N GLY A 267 25.34 -8.17 -4.35
CA GLY A 267 24.99 -9.44 -3.73
C GLY A 267 25.83 -9.66 -2.47
N PHE A 268 25.17 -10.13 -1.43
CA PHE A 268 25.73 -10.61 -0.19
C PHE A 268 25.48 -12.11 -0.10
N GLU A 269 26.54 -12.88 -0.16
CA GLU A 269 26.52 -14.32 -0.02
C GLU A 269 27.03 -14.71 1.36
N SER A 270 26.30 -15.60 2.02
CA SER A 270 26.67 -16.07 3.35
C SER A 270 26.31 -17.54 3.52
N ARG A 271 27.19 -18.28 4.18
CA ARG A 271 26.97 -19.68 4.58
C ARG A 271 27.57 -19.90 5.97
N PHE A 272 26.81 -20.58 6.82
CA PHE A 272 27.22 -20.99 8.14
C PHE A 272 27.09 -22.50 8.27
N VAL A 273 28.16 -23.13 8.71
CA VAL A 273 28.18 -24.55 9.05
C VAL A 273 28.53 -24.67 10.53
N CYS A 274 27.56 -25.12 11.32
CA CYS A 274 27.66 -25.22 12.75
C CYS A 274 27.62 -26.69 13.19
N MET A 275 28.45 -27.03 14.16
CA MET A 275 28.56 -28.39 14.68
C MET A 275 28.96 -28.40 16.15
N ARG A 276 28.91 -29.59 16.76
CA ARG A 276 29.31 -29.77 18.16
C ARG A 276 30.83 -29.62 18.30
N PRO A 277 31.33 -28.81 19.24
CA PRO A 277 32.76 -28.68 19.46
C PRO A 277 33.32 -29.84 20.29
N SER A 278 34.46 -30.38 19.87
CA SER A 278 35.31 -31.25 20.70
C SER A 278 36.31 -30.37 21.45
N VAL A 279 36.06 -30.12 22.74
CA VAL A 279 36.73 -29.07 23.51
C VAL A 279 37.08 -29.50 24.93
N SER A 280 38.24 -29.07 25.41
CA SER A 280 38.61 -29.09 26.83
C SER A 280 38.60 -27.66 27.37
N ALA A 281 37.62 -27.32 28.20
CA ALA A 281 37.39 -25.94 28.66
C ALA A 281 37.26 -25.83 30.18
N ALA A 282 37.54 -24.62 30.68
CA ALA A 282 37.30 -24.20 32.04
C ALA A 282 36.57 -22.85 32.05
N LEU A 283 35.71 -22.68 33.05
CA LEU A 283 35.04 -21.43 33.37
C LEU A 283 35.80 -20.76 34.52
N SER A 284 36.22 -19.51 34.33
CA SER A 284 36.87 -18.69 35.35
C SER A 284 36.00 -17.51 35.72
N VAL A 285 35.91 -17.23 37.02
CA VAL A 285 35.26 -16.02 37.54
C VAL A 285 36.37 -15.07 37.98
N ARG A 286 36.38 -13.85 37.42
CA ARG A 286 37.44 -12.87 37.66
C ARG A 286 36.86 -11.56 38.17
N MET A 287 37.60 -10.91 39.05
CA MET A 287 37.30 -9.55 39.49
C MET A 287 38.01 -8.55 38.56
N PRO A 288 37.36 -7.44 38.20
CA PRO A 288 38.02 -6.36 37.50
C PRO A 288 39.15 -5.73 38.35
N PRO A 289 40.09 -5.02 37.71
CA PRO A 289 41.06 -4.21 38.43
C PRO A 289 40.36 -3.17 39.33
N PRO A 290 40.97 -2.75 40.46
CA PRO A 290 40.36 -1.89 41.49
C PRO A 290 40.00 -0.45 41.06
N PHE A 291 40.00 -0.15 39.75
CA PHE A 291 39.66 1.17 39.18
C PHE A 291 38.67 1.10 38.00
N SER A 292 38.05 -0.05 37.72
CA SER A 292 36.97 -0.15 36.73
C SER A 292 35.62 -0.39 37.41
N ASP A 293 34.88 0.69 37.67
CA ASP A 293 33.66 0.70 38.51
C ASP A 293 32.39 0.13 37.83
N THR A 294 32.49 -0.57 36.70
CA THR A 294 31.30 -0.87 35.88
C THR A 294 30.65 -2.23 36.18
N VAL A 295 31.40 -3.23 36.65
CA VAL A 295 30.87 -4.58 36.99
C VAL A 295 31.61 -5.20 38.19
N PRO A 296 30.95 -5.95 39.08
CA PRO A 296 31.58 -6.52 40.27
C PRO A 296 32.51 -7.72 39.98
N PHE A 297 32.20 -8.48 38.94
CA PHE A 297 32.98 -9.60 38.43
C PHE A 297 32.59 -9.85 36.97
N PHE A 298 33.37 -10.66 36.26
CA PHE A 298 33.03 -11.15 34.93
C PHE A 298 33.40 -12.62 34.79
N LEU A 299 32.71 -13.31 33.87
CA LEU A 299 33.02 -14.67 33.52
C LEU A 299 33.93 -14.73 32.30
N GLN A 300 34.80 -15.72 32.28
CA GLN A 300 35.66 -16.02 31.16
C GLN A 300 35.79 -17.53 30.96
N VAL A 301 35.52 -18.00 29.75
CA VAL A 301 35.68 -19.39 29.33
C VAL A 301 36.94 -19.50 28.48
N ASN A 302 37.83 -20.39 28.88
CA ASN A 302 39.05 -20.68 28.14
C ASN A 302 39.21 -22.17 27.91
N GLY A 303 39.77 -22.55 26.76
CA GLY A 303 39.91 -23.96 26.42
C GLY A 303 40.65 -24.20 25.11
N ASN A 304 40.91 -25.49 24.86
CA ASN A 304 41.56 -25.98 23.64
C ASN A 304 40.59 -26.77 22.78
N LEU A 305 40.63 -26.54 21.47
CA LEU A 305 39.79 -27.15 20.45
C LEU A 305 40.54 -28.29 19.75
N SER A 306 39.83 -29.40 19.50
CA SER A 306 40.35 -30.54 18.74
C SER A 306 39.55 -30.72 17.46
N TYR A 307 40.07 -30.20 16.34
CA TYR A 307 39.38 -30.23 15.06
C TYR A 307 39.38 -31.63 14.42
N GLY A 308 40.46 -32.40 14.53
CA GLY A 308 40.52 -33.76 13.97
C GLY A 308 39.43 -34.70 14.52
N THR A 309 39.11 -34.60 15.81
CA THR A 309 38.00 -35.35 16.43
C THR A 309 36.65 -34.76 16.04
N MET A 310 36.51 -33.44 16.08
CA MET A 310 35.28 -32.72 15.74
C MET A 310 34.79 -33.02 14.31
N PHE A 311 35.66 -32.92 13.31
CA PHE A 311 35.29 -33.18 11.91
C PHE A 311 34.95 -34.66 11.68
N ARG A 312 35.65 -35.58 12.36
CA ARG A 312 35.36 -37.02 12.33
C ARG A 312 33.98 -37.33 12.89
N GLU A 313 33.62 -36.74 14.04
CA GLU A 313 32.29 -36.90 14.66
C GLU A 313 31.18 -36.26 13.82
N ALA A 314 31.48 -35.15 13.15
CA ALA A 314 30.57 -34.45 12.25
C ALA A 314 30.36 -35.16 10.90
N GLY A 315 31.17 -36.17 10.58
CA GLY A 315 31.14 -36.86 9.28
C GLY A 315 31.56 -35.95 8.11
N LEU A 316 32.38 -34.93 8.37
CA LEU A 316 32.87 -33.99 7.37
C LEU A 316 34.38 -34.19 7.11
N PRO A 317 34.84 -34.09 5.86
CA PRO A 317 36.27 -34.07 5.57
C PRO A 317 36.91 -32.78 6.10
N LEU A 318 38.15 -32.88 6.57
CA LEU A 318 38.97 -31.70 6.83
C LEU A 318 39.31 -31.01 5.50
N PRO A 319 39.43 -29.67 5.47
CA PRO A 319 39.85 -28.95 4.27
C PRO A 319 41.22 -29.43 3.76
N PRO A 320 41.47 -29.35 2.44
CA PRO A 320 42.78 -29.66 1.89
C PRO A 320 43.86 -28.76 2.50
N ASN A 321 45.05 -29.31 2.73
CA ASN A 321 46.19 -28.63 3.36
C ASN A 321 45.93 -28.17 4.82
N CYS A 322 44.97 -28.77 5.52
CA CYS A 322 44.67 -28.50 6.92
C CYS A 322 44.79 -29.76 7.78
N GLU A 323 46.01 -30.30 7.89
CA GLU A 323 46.30 -31.49 8.71
C GLU A 323 45.90 -31.25 10.17
N ASP A 324 45.11 -32.16 10.74
CA ASP A 324 44.53 -32.12 12.10
C ASP A 324 43.85 -30.79 12.50
N GLY A 325 43.47 -29.96 11.52
CA GLY A 325 42.89 -28.64 11.77
C GLY A 325 43.90 -27.52 12.06
N SER A 326 45.17 -27.70 11.69
CA SER A 326 46.25 -26.71 11.86
C SER A 326 45.98 -25.33 11.23
N CYS A 327 45.07 -25.26 10.26
CA CYS A 327 44.61 -24.00 9.66
C CYS A 327 43.68 -23.19 10.59
N PHE A 328 43.14 -23.80 11.64
CA PHE A 328 42.18 -23.18 12.57
C PHE A 328 42.80 -22.91 13.96
N PRO A 329 42.27 -21.97 14.75
CA PRO A 329 42.81 -21.63 16.06
C PRO A 329 42.65 -22.76 17.09
N SER A 330 43.76 -23.20 17.70
CA SER A 330 43.77 -24.32 18.65
C SER A 330 43.24 -24.00 20.05
N SER A 331 43.15 -22.72 20.43
CA SER A 331 42.73 -22.29 21.78
C SER A 331 41.92 -21.02 21.73
N PHE A 332 41.06 -20.82 22.73
CA PHE A 332 40.26 -19.60 22.89
C PHE A 332 40.22 -19.15 24.35
N ASN A 333 39.96 -17.86 24.55
CA ASN A 333 39.82 -17.26 25.87
C ASN A 333 38.87 -16.06 25.86
N CYS A 334 37.57 -16.29 26.08
CA CYS A 334 36.53 -15.30 25.85
C CYS A 334 35.67 -15.08 27.09
N SER A 335 35.26 -13.84 27.33
CA SER A 335 34.22 -13.52 28.31
C SER A 335 32.82 -13.92 27.83
N ILE A 336 31.95 -14.24 28.79
CA ILE A 336 30.53 -14.54 28.55
C ILE A 336 29.63 -13.65 29.42
N PRO A 337 28.43 -13.27 28.93
CA PRO A 337 27.52 -12.38 29.64
C PRO A 337 26.74 -13.11 30.72
N GLN A 338 26.20 -12.34 31.66
CA GLN A 338 25.26 -12.80 32.68
C GLN A 338 24.13 -11.80 32.89
N PHE A 339 23.01 -12.26 33.41
CA PHE A 339 21.94 -11.37 33.85
C PHE A 339 22.27 -10.74 35.19
N GLN A 340 22.14 -9.41 35.26
CA GLN A 340 22.28 -8.69 36.52
C GLN A 340 21.16 -9.05 37.52
N PHE A 341 19.95 -9.31 37.01
CA PHE A 341 18.76 -9.59 37.81
C PHE A 341 18.09 -10.89 37.38
N ALA A 342 17.64 -11.70 38.33
CA ALA A 342 16.94 -12.96 38.05
C ALA A 342 15.63 -12.75 37.28
N GLN A 343 14.95 -11.62 37.45
CA GLN A 343 13.73 -11.30 36.71
C GLN A 343 13.97 -11.09 35.21
N ALA A 344 15.15 -10.60 34.83
CA ALA A 344 15.52 -10.46 33.41
C ALA A 344 15.79 -11.84 32.80
N GLN A 345 16.54 -12.68 33.52
CA GLN A 345 16.78 -14.07 33.16
C GLN A 345 15.47 -14.86 32.99
N ALA A 346 14.51 -14.69 33.91
CA ALA A 346 13.22 -15.37 33.83
C ALA A 346 12.39 -14.97 32.59
N ARG A 347 12.59 -13.75 32.05
CA ARG A 347 11.89 -13.24 30.87
C ARG A 347 12.58 -13.65 29.56
N GLN A 348 13.90 -13.52 29.49
CA GLN A 348 14.67 -13.77 28.27
C GLN A 348 15.21 -15.20 28.15
N GLY A 349 15.29 -15.93 29.26
CA GLY A 349 15.79 -17.30 29.30
C GLY A 349 17.31 -17.37 29.43
N LEU A 350 18.02 -17.26 28.30
CA LEU A 350 19.47 -17.46 28.20
C LEU A 350 20.16 -16.18 27.70
N ALA A 351 21.37 -15.93 28.17
CA ALA A 351 22.24 -14.85 27.73
C ALA A 351 23.23 -15.36 26.68
N ASP A 352 23.25 -14.69 25.53
CA ASP A 352 23.97 -15.13 24.33
C ASP A 352 25.22 -14.29 24.05
N SER A 353 26.27 -14.95 23.59
CA SER A 353 27.50 -14.31 23.14
C SER A 353 28.22 -15.13 22.10
N LEU A 354 29.12 -14.46 21.38
CA LEU A 354 30.03 -15.10 20.45
C LEU A 354 31.47 -14.75 20.83
N CYS A 355 32.30 -15.76 20.68
CA CYS A 355 33.72 -15.74 20.93
C CYS A 355 34.44 -15.99 19.63
N VAL A 356 35.44 -15.17 19.38
CA VAL A 356 36.23 -15.19 18.18
C VAL A 356 37.67 -15.54 18.58
N PRO A 357 38.09 -16.81 18.41
CA PRO A 357 39.39 -17.25 18.90
C PRO A 357 40.55 -16.56 18.17
N ASN A 358 40.46 -16.46 16.84
CA ASN A 358 41.44 -15.80 15.98
C ASN A 358 40.79 -15.31 14.68
N GLY A 359 40.98 -14.03 14.36
CA GLY A 359 40.47 -13.34 13.19
C GLY A 359 41.45 -13.18 12.04
N THR A 360 42.69 -13.62 12.19
CA THR A 360 43.69 -13.54 11.10
C THR A 360 43.28 -14.38 9.88
N ASN A 361 42.59 -15.50 10.10
CA ASN A 361 42.05 -16.37 9.05
C ASN A 361 40.97 -15.70 8.17
N ALA A 362 40.43 -14.55 8.60
CA ALA A 362 39.43 -13.82 7.82
C ALA A 362 40.03 -13.08 6.61
N ARG A 363 41.34 -12.77 6.61
CA ARG A 363 41.97 -11.98 5.53
C ARG A 363 42.05 -12.70 4.17
N PRO A 364 42.43 -13.99 4.09
CA PRO A 364 42.38 -14.72 2.83
C PRO A 364 40.95 -14.90 2.31
N SER A 365 39.97 -15.05 3.20
CA SER A 365 38.55 -15.15 2.85
C SER A 365 38.05 -13.91 2.10
N ALA A 366 38.53 -12.73 2.47
CA ALA A 366 38.18 -11.47 1.80
C ALA A 366 38.73 -11.33 0.36
N GLN A 367 39.67 -12.19 -0.04
CA GLN A 367 40.18 -12.24 -1.42
C GLN A 367 39.28 -13.09 -2.33
N ASN A 368 38.44 -13.95 -1.77
CA ASN A 368 37.47 -14.74 -2.53
C ASN A 368 36.19 -13.92 -2.76
N TYR A 369 35.73 -13.91 -4.00
CA TYR A 369 34.58 -13.11 -4.45
C TYR A 369 33.30 -13.96 -4.63
N THR A 370 33.39 -15.25 -4.36
CA THR A 370 32.28 -16.22 -4.32
C THR A 370 32.52 -17.19 -3.17
N ILE A 371 31.44 -17.65 -2.54
CA ILE A 371 31.53 -18.72 -1.53
C ILE A 371 31.76 -20.09 -2.20
N SER A 372 32.41 -21.00 -1.48
CA SER A 372 32.70 -22.35 -1.98
C SER A 372 31.48 -23.27 -1.85
N ASP A 373 31.38 -24.26 -2.75
CA ASP A 373 30.44 -25.36 -2.62
C ASP A 373 30.79 -26.28 -1.43
N GLU A 374 32.07 -26.31 -1.03
CA GLU A 374 32.51 -27.02 0.16
C GLU A 374 31.91 -26.40 1.44
N PRO A 375 31.39 -27.21 2.38
CA PRO A 375 30.82 -26.71 3.63
C PRO A 375 31.80 -25.87 4.45
N VAL A 376 33.03 -26.35 4.59
CA VAL A 376 34.08 -25.69 5.36
C VAL A 376 35.37 -25.70 4.55
N THR A 377 36.04 -24.55 4.52
CA THR A 377 37.30 -24.32 3.79
C THR A 377 38.41 -23.94 4.76
N ALA A 378 39.68 -23.99 4.34
CA ALA A 378 40.81 -23.62 5.19
C ALA A 378 40.81 -22.14 5.62
N TYR A 379 40.08 -21.28 4.91
CA TYR A 379 39.90 -19.85 5.20
C TYR A 379 38.52 -19.54 5.80
N SER A 380 37.75 -20.57 6.15
CA SER A 380 36.50 -20.38 6.87
C SER A 380 36.75 -19.73 8.23
N GLN A 381 35.95 -18.72 8.51
CA GLN A 381 36.00 -17.96 9.75
C GLN A 381 35.39 -18.77 10.89
N VAL A 382 36.08 -18.85 12.04
CA VAL A 382 35.66 -19.68 13.17
C VAL A 382 35.03 -18.83 14.27
N PHE A 383 33.82 -19.21 14.69
CA PHE A 383 33.08 -18.61 15.80
C PHE A 383 32.66 -19.67 16.81
N LEU A 384 32.82 -19.36 18.08
CA LEU A 384 32.25 -20.14 19.18
C LEU A 384 31.04 -19.38 19.72
N PHE A 385 29.88 -20.01 19.64
CA PHE A 385 28.64 -19.48 20.20
C PHE A 385 28.44 -20.02 21.60
N PHE A 386 28.07 -19.13 22.51
CA PHE A 386 27.82 -19.43 23.91
C PHE A 386 26.45 -18.94 24.30
N ARG A 387 25.71 -19.77 25.03
CA ARG A 387 24.48 -19.36 25.72
C ARG A 387 24.47 -19.89 27.13
N ASN A 388 24.01 -19.09 28.08
CA ASN A 388 24.02 -19.48 29.49
C ASN A 388 22.88 -18.86 30.29
N ASN A 389 22.46 -19.49 31.39
CA ASN A 389 21.41 -18.98 32.28
C ASN A 389 21.97 -18.24 33.51
N GLY A 390 23.24 -17.81 33.48
CA GLY A 390 23.94 -17.26 34.63
C GLY A 390 23.34 -15.94 35.12
N THR A 391 23.19 -15.81 36.44
CA THR A 391 22.78 -14.57 37.11
C THR A 391 23.84 -14.13 38.12
N HIS A 392 23.86 -12.85 38.48
CA HIS A 392 24.77 -12.35 39.52
C HIS A 392 24.55 -13.03 40.88
N ASP A 393 23.30 -13.39 41.19
CA ASP A 393 22.95 -14.05 42.45
C ASP A 393 23.59 -15.45 42.59
N LEU A 394 23.83 -16.14 41.47
CA LEU A 394 24.48 -17.46 41.44
C LEU A 394 25.92 -17.41 42.01
N TRP A 395 26.57 -16.26 41.90
CA TRP A 395 27.97 -16.06 42.30
C TRP A 395 28.11 -15.32 43.64
N ARG A 396 27.00 -14.93 44.28
CA ARG A 396 27.02 -14.20 45.55
C ARG A 396 27.38 -15.13 46.71
N ALA A 397 28.50 -14.84 47.38
CA ALA A 397 28.96 -15.52 48.59
C ALA A 397 28.50 -14.80 49.87
N PRO A 398 28.62 -15.43 51.06
CA PRO A 398 28.34 -14.75 52.34
C PRO A 398 29.22 -13.49 52.53
N GLY A 399 28.68 -12.48 53.23
CA GLY A 399 29.42 -11.25 53.54
C GLY A 399 29.66 -10.30 52.35
N SER A 400 28.72 -10.26 51.39
CA SER A 400 28.78 -9.39 50.19
C SER A 400 29.98 -9.63 49.26
N ARG A 401 30.61 -10.80 49.34
CA ARG A 401 31.70 -11.22 48.44
C ARG A 401 31.17 -12.02 47.26
N PHE A 402 31.96 -12.16 46.20
CA PHE A 402 31.65 -13.03 45.06
C PHE A 402 32.55 -14.27 45.07
N LEU A 403 32.02 -15.39 44.58
CA LEU A 403 32.80 -16.60 44.37
C LEU A 403 33.81 -16.36 43.24
N VAL A 404 35.10 -16.55 43.54
CA VAL A 404 36.20 -16.43 42.56
C VAL A 404 36.87 -17.78 42.44
N GLY A 405 37.11 -18.23 41.21
CA GLY A 405 37.75 -19.52 40.98
C GLY A 405 37.68 -20.00 39.55
N ASN A 406 38.37 -21.12 39.31
CA ASN A 406 38.35 -21.85 38.05
C ASN A 406 37.55 -23.14 38.22
N PHE A 407 36.58 -23.34 37.34
CA PHE A 407 35.63 -24.45 37.34
C PHE A 407 35.84 -25.22 36.04
N GLY A 408 36.38 -26.44 36.12
CA GLY A 408 36.55 -27.30 34.95
C GLY A 408 35.20 -27.74 34.36
N LEU A 409 35.10 -27.74 33.03
CA LEU A 409 33.92 -28.18 32.28
C LEU A 409 34.08 -29.62 31.75
N SER A 410 34.50 -30.55 32.62
CA SER A 410 34.72 -31.96 32.27
C SER A 410 33.55 -32.85 32.67
N ASN A 411 33.02 -33.68 31.74
CA ASN A 411 32.19 -34.87 31.98
C ASN A 411 31.09 -34.78 33.05
N ILE A 412 30.29 -33.72 33.03
CA ILE A 412 29.04 -33.66 33.81
C ILE A 412 27.90 -33.59 32.81
N SER A 413 27.23 -34.75 32.63
CA SER A 413 25.96 -34.91 31.89
C SER A 413 25.82 -34.07 30.63
N ALA A 414 26.84 -34.12 29.74
CA ALA A 414 26.77 -33.40 28.49
C ALA A 414 25.68 -34.01 27.60
N THR A 415 24.54 -33.33 27.51
CA THR A 415 23.45 -33.73 26.62
C THR A 415 23.69 -33.11 25.25
N THR A 416 23.71 -33.95 24.23
CA THR A 416 23.90 -33.51 22.84
C THR A 416 22.54 -33.19 22.23
N ASN A 417 22.36 -31.95 21.78
CA ASN A 417 21.14 -31.53 21.08
C ASN A 417 21.49 -30.78 19.80
N GLY A 418 21.37 -31.45 18.64
CA GLY A 418 21.79 -30.88 17.36
C GLY A 418 23.26 -30.45 17.41
N GLU A 419 23.58 -29.25 16.97
CA GLU A 419 24.95 -28.68 17.00
C GLU A 419 25.46 -28.21 18.38
N TRP A 420 24.65 -28.33 19.44
CA TRP A 420 25.02 -27.84 20.78
C TRP A 420 25.61 -28.95 21.65
N ILE A 421 26.68 -28.61 22.36
CA ILE A 421 27.09 -29.30 23.58
C ILE A 421 26.62 -28.49 24.79
N THR A 422 26.01 -29.15 25.77
CA THR A 422 25.44 -28.51 26.96
C THR A 422 26.16 -29.00 28.21
N TRP A 423 26.62 -28.11 29.08
CA TRP A 423 27.13 -28.45 30.40
C TRP A 423 26.20 -27.92 31.47
N GLU A 424 25.90 -28.77 32.46
CA GLU A 424 25.20 -28.38 33.68
C GLU A 424 26.18 -28.46 34.85
N ARG A 425 26.60 -27.29 35.34
CA ARG A 425 27.57 -27.20 36.42
C ARG A 425 26.90 -26.66 37.67
N ALA A 426 26.79 -27.48 38.70
CA ALA A 426 26.42 -26.99 40.03
C ALA A 426 27.45 -25.95 40.50
N ILE A 427 26.97 -24.74 40.76
CA ILE A 427 27.76 -23.64 41.30
C ILE A 427 27.60 -23.64 42.82
N GLY A 428 28.74 -23.75 43.47
CA GLY A 428 28.83 -23.87 44.91
C GLY A 428 30.27 -23.82 45.37
N GLY A 429 30.45 -23.58 46.67
CA GLY A 429 31.77 -23.49 47.30
C GLY A 429 31.76 -24.11 48.69
N ARG A 430 32.94 -24.19 49.30
CA ARG A 430 33.05 -24.36 50.75
C ARG A 430 33.30 -23.00 51.36
N THR A 431 32.55 -22.62 52.39
CA THR A 431 32.89 -21.44 53.18
C THR A 431 34.23 -21.67 53.89
N PRO A 432 34.91 -20.61 54.37
CA PRO A 432 36.09 -20.75 55.22
C PRO A 432 35.84 -21.65 56.46
N GLU A 433 34.59 -21.73 56.91
CA GLU A 433 34.11 -22.54 58.03
C GLU A 433 33.75 -23.99 57.65
N GLY A 434 33.91 -24.37 56.36
CA GLY A 434 33.72 -25.75 55.88
C GLY A 434 32.31 -26.11 55.42
N GLU A 435 31.34 -25.18 55.49
CA GLU A 435 29.97 -25.43 55.04
C GLU A 435 29.90 -25.48 53.51
N ARG A 436 29.21 -26.51 52.98
CA ARG A 436 28.93 -26.61 51.54
C ARG A 436 27.80 -25.67 51.17
N LEU A 437 28.09 -24.71 50.31
CA LEU A 437 27.13 -23.78 49.74
C LEU A 437 26.74 -24.29 48.35
N GLU A 438 25.55 -24.86 48.18
CA GLU A 438 24.98 -25.16 46.85
C GLU A 438 24.04 -24.01 46.47
N LYS A 439 24.42 -23.21 45.46
CA LYS A 439 23.66 -22.01 45.06
C LYS A 439 22.68 -22.27 43.92
N GLY A 440 23.02 -23.18 43.02
CA GLY A 440 22.23 -23.49 41.84
C GLY A 440 23.07 -24.17 40.76
N VAL A 441 22.52 -24.28 39.55
CA VAL A 441 23.19 -24.91 38.41
C VAL A 441 23.34 -23.88 37.29
N LEU A 442 24.58 -23.66 36.85
CA LEU A 442 24.88 -22.94 35.63
C LEU A 442 24.75 -23.91 34.45
N ARG A 443 23.84 -23.60 33.54
CA ARG A 443 23.79 -24.21 32.22
C ARG A 443 24.62 -23.36 31.27
N LEU A 444 25.56 -24.00 30.57
CA LEU A 444 26.37 -23.38 29.53
C LEU A 444 26.29 -24.26 28.29
N ASP A 445 25.82 -23.71 27.18
CA ASP A 445 25.81 -24.43 25.91
C ASP A 445 26.79 -23.76 24.95
N MET A 446 27.47 -24.58 24.15
CA MET A 446 28.45 -24.13 23.17
C MET A 446 28.20 -24.79 21.81
N SER A 447 28.39 -24.03 20.75
CA SER A 447 28.44 -24.54 19.39
C SER A 447 29.58 -23.87 18.64
N ILE A 448 30.22 -24.58 17.72
CA ILE A 448 31.24 -24.01 16.85
C ILE A 448 30.70 -23.88 15.44
N CYS A 449 30.86 -22.71 14.83
CA CYS A 449 30.45 -22.45 13.47
C CYS A 449 31.59 -21.95 12.60
N PHE A 450 31.52 -22.36 11.34
CA PHE A 450 32.40 -21.97 10.26
C PHE A 450 31.61 -21.08 9.31
N GLN A 451 32.17 -19.93 8.99
CA GLN A 451 31.51 -18.91 8.19
C GLN A 451 32.25 -18.67 6.89
N GLN A 452 31.47 -18.56 5.81
CA GLN A 452 31.90 -18.07 4.52
C GLN A 452 31.05 -16.84 4.17
N LEU A 453 31.69 -15.77 3.71
CA LEU A 453 31.04 -14.53 3.30
C LEU A 453 31.67 -14.02 2.03
N ALA A 454 30.87 -13.44 1.14
CA ALA A 454 31.38 -12.68 0.01
C ALA A 454 30.39 -11.56 -0.35
N PHE A 455 30.91 -10.37 -0.65
CA PHE A 455 30.18 -9.41 -1.48
C PHE A 455 30.57 -9.58 -2.93
N ASN A 456 29.58 -9.50 -3.81
CA ASN A 456 29.76 -9.42 -5.24
C ASN A 456 28.93 -8.27 -5.82
N TYR A 457 29.23 -7.90 -7.06
CA TYR A 457 28.47 -6.91 -7.80
C TYR A 457 27.94 -7.54 -9.08
N ALA A 458 26.65 -7.45 -9.34
CA ALA A 458 26.04 -8.07 -10.51
C ALA A 458 24.89 -7.23 -11.04
N GLU A 459 24.61 -7.35 -12.33
CA GLU A 459 23.39 -6.78 -12.92
C GLU A 459 22.22 -7.69 -12.53
N ALA A 460 21.21 -7.14 -11.88
CA ALA A 460 20.06 -7.92 -11.44
C ALA A 460 18.75 -7.26 -11.86
N GLU A 461 17.79 -8.12 -12.19
CA GLU A 461 16.41 -7.74 -12.45
C GLU A 461 15.56 -8.17 -11.26
N LEU A 462 14.94 -7.18 -10.60
CA LEU A 462 14.13 -7.37 -9.41
C LEU A 462 12.72 -6.83 -9.65
N SER A 463 11.74 -7.51 -9.06
CA SER A 463 10.34 -7.12 -9.12
C SER A 463 9.64 -7.28 -7.78
N SER A 464 8.67 -6.41 -7.53
CA SER A 464 7.75 -6.51 -6.40
C SER A 464 6.31 -6.29 -6.87
N GLU A 465 5.39 -7.06 -6.28
CA GLU A 465 3.95 -6.91 -6.45
C GLU A 465 3.38 -5.75 -5.64
N LYS A 466 4.09 -5.30 -4.59
CA LYS A 466 3.63 -4.27 -3.65
C LYS A 466 4.74 -3.28 -3.33
N ASP A 467 4.36 -2.10 -2.84
CA ASP A 467 5.32 -1.12 -2.30
C ASP A 467 5.96 -1.71 -1.04
N LEU A 468 7.29 -1.76 -1.00
CA LEU A 468 8.03 -2.44 0.06
C LEU A 468 8.54 -1.44 1.11
N GLY A 469 8.05 -1.56 2.34
CA GLY A 469 8.59 -0.81 3.47
C GLY A 469 9.79 -1.50 4.11
N GLY A 470 10.76 -0.74 4.60
CA GLY A 470 11.78 -1.28 5.49
C GLY A 470 11.16 -1.70 6.83
N ALA A 471 11.70 -2.77 7.43
CA ALA A 471 11.28 -3.16 8.77
C ALA A 471 11.90 -2.21 9.82
N GLN A 472 11.33 -2.24 11.02
CA GLN A 472 11.82 -1.51 12.18
C GLN A 472 11.80 -2.43 13.40
N VAL A 473 12.80 -2.25 14.27
CA VAL A 473 12.81 -2.86 15.61
C VAL A 473 12.26 -1.83 16.58
N SER A 474 11.28 -2.22 17.38
CA SER A 474 10.62 -1.35 18.36
C SER A 474 10.70 -1.96 19.76
N TRP A 475 10.60 -1.11 20.79
CA TRP A 475 10.57 -1.55 22.18
C TRP A 475 9.12 -1.68 22.65
N ASN A 476 8.74 -2.85 23.18
CA ASN A 476 7.46 -3.04 23.83
C ASN A 476 7.61 -2.76 25.34
N ALA A 477 7.06 -1.63 25.80
CA ALA A 477 7.16 -1.21 27.20
C ALA A 477 6.40 -2.13 28.17
N GLU A 478 5.29 -2.75 27.75
CA GLU A 478 4.49 -3.64 28.59
C GLU A 478 5.17 -5.00 28.78
N ALA A 479 5.63 -5.59 27.68
CA ALA A 479 6.35 -6.87 27.72
C ALA A 479 7.79 -6.72 28.23
N MET A 480 8.33 -5.49 28.22
CA MET A 480 9.75 -5.19 28.47
C MET A 480 10.68 -6.02 27.57
N THR A 481 10.31 -6.15 26.30
CA THR A 481 11.06 -6.88 25.27
C THR A 481 11.15 -6.08 23.98
N TRP A 482 12.16 -6.38 23.18
CA TRP A 482 12.28 -5.86 21.82
C TRP A 482 11.34 -6.63 20.89
N ASN A 483 10.70 -5.92 19.96
CA ASN A 483 9.88 -6.50 18.91
C ASN A 483 10.68 -6.51 17.61
N THR A 484 11.12 -7.71 17.21
CA THR A 484 11.89 -7.95 15.97
C THR A 484 11.07 -8.64 14.88
N THR A 485 9.75 -8.79 15.06
CA THR A 485 8.86 -9.54 14.15
C THR A 485 8.96 -9.09 12.69
N GLY A 486 9.08 -7.77 12.44
CA GLY A 486 9.27 -7.24 11.08
C GLY A 486 10.56 -7.71 10.43
N VAL A 487 11.65 -7.80 11.19
CA VAL A 487 12.94 -8.31 10.70
C VAL A 487 12.88 -9.82 10.49
N GLN A 488 12.27 -10.56 11.42
CA GLN A 488 12.05 -12.00 11.26
C GLN A 488 11.25 -12.33 9.99
N ARG A 489 10.23 -11.51 9.68
CA ARG A 489 9.44 -11.60 8.43
C ARG A 489 10.30 -11.36 7.19
N LEU A 490 11.12 -10.31 7.17
CA LEU A 490 12.06 -10.06 6.05
C LEU A 490 13.02 -11.24 5.85
N MET A 491 13.53 -11.82 6.93
CA MET A 491 14.50 -12.92 6.90
C MET A 491 13.87 -14.30 6.68
N GLY A 492 12.54 -14.42 6.65
CA GLY A 492 11.84 -15.70 6.45
C GLY A 492 11.94 -16.64 7.66
N ILE A 493 11.94 -16.11 8.89
CA ILE A 493 12.11 -16.89 10.12
C ILE A 493 10.75 -17.24 10.76
N GLY A 494 10.65 -18.41 11.39
CA GLY A 494 9.47 -18.82 12.14
C GLY A 494 8.29 -19.19 11.22
N SER A 495 7.15 -18.52 11.38
CA SER A 495 5.95 -18.75 10.54
C SER A 495 6.13 -18.30 9.08
N TYR A 496 7.24 -17.64 8.75
CA TYR A 496 7.53 -17.06 7.44
C TYR A 496 8.52 -17.88 6.59
N ILE A 497 8.87 -19.11 6.99
CA ILE A 497 9.86 -19.94 6.26
C ILE A 497 9.36 -20.31 4.85
N ASN A 498 8.06 -20.61 4.71
CA ASN A 498 7.46 -21.04 3.44
C ASN A 498 6.62 -19.95 2.75
N THR A 499 6.83 -18.68 3.11
CA THR A 499 6.06 -17.57 2.54
C THR A 499 6.76 -16.98 1.31
N THR A 500 5.96 -16.37 0.43
CA THR A 500 6.48 -15.78 -0.80
C THR A 500 7.31 -14.52 -0.53
N ALA A 501 8.11 -14.09 -1.50
CA ALA A 501 8.87 -12.83 -1.42
C ALA A 501 7.96 -11.63 -1.12
N ALA A 502 6.78 -11.58 -1.77
CA ALA A 502 5.78 -10.53 -1.56
C ALA A 502 5.24 -10.55 -0.11
N ASP A 503 4.97 -11.73 0.44
CA ASP A 503 4.53 -11.86 1.84
C ASP A 503 5.63 -11.48 2.83
N ARG A 504 6.90 -11.76 2.52
CA ARG A 504 8.04 -11.37 3.36
C ARG A 504 8.34 -9.87 3.30
N GLY A 505 7.87 -9.17 2.27
CA GLY A 505 8.17 -7.76 2.03
C GLY A 505 9.55 -7.54 1.41
N ILE A 506 10.00 -8.49 0.59
CA ILE A 506 11.30 -8.47 -0.10
C ILE A 506 11.08 -8.52 -1.62
N PHE A 507 12.10 -8.15 -2.38
CA PHE A 507 12.06 -8.24 -3.84
C PHE A 507 12.20 -9.69 -4.32
N SER A 508 11.47 -10.05 -5.37
CA SER A 508 11.73 -11.27 -6.12
C SER A 508 12.86 -11.01 -7.13
N VAL A 509 13.89 -11.86 -7.13
CA VAL A 509 15.00 -11.80 -8.08
C VAL A 509 14.62 -12.60 -9.32
N VAL A 510 14.39 -11.92 -10.43
CA VAL A 510 14.00 -12.52 -11.72
C VAL A 510 15.22 -13.11 -12.41
N SER A 511 16.33 -12.37 -12.45
CA SER A 511 17.59 -12.84 -13.02
C SER A 511 18.78 -12.07 -12.44
N THR A 512 19.94 -12.72 -12.45
CA THR A 512 21.23 -12.12 -12.12
C THR A 512 22.21 -12.43 -13.25
N ARG A 513 22.90 -11.41 -13.74
CA ARG A 513 23.75 -11.44 -14.93
C ARG A 513 25.09 -10.78 -14.61
N ASN A 514 26.14 -11.21 -15.31
CA ASN A 514 27.47 -10.59 -15.28
C ASN A 514 27.99 -10.31 -13.85
N PRO A 515 28.19 -11.32 -12.99
CA PRO A 515 28.84 -11.10 -11.71
C PRO A 515 30.27 -10.59 -11.93
N ARG A 516 30.59 -9.46 -11.31
CA ARG A 516 31.88 -8.77 -11.39
C ARG A 516 32.49 -8.68 -10.00
N HIS A 517 33.80 -8.81 -9.97
CA HIS A 517 34.58 -8.43 -8.80
C HIS A 517 35.03 -6.99 -8.95
N LEU A 518 34.60 -6.13 -8.02
CA LEU A 518 35.01 -4.74 -7.96
C LEU A 518 35.87 -4.52 -6.72
N ASN A 519 36.82 -3.59 -6.78
CA ASN A 519 37.58 -3.15 -5.60
C ASN A 519 36.63 -2.68 -4.47
N ALA A 520 35.47 -2.10 -4.84
CA ALA A 520 34.40 -1.78 -3.90
C ALA A 520 33.84 -3.01 -3.18
N THR A 521 33.60 -4.13 -3.88
CA THR A 521 33.10 -5.37 -3.24
C THR A 521 34.12 -5.99 -2.29
N GLN A 522 35.41 -5.92 -2.65
CA GLN A 522 36.49 -6.34 -1.76
C GLN A 522 36.58 -5.44 -0.54
N TYR A 523 36.46 -4.12 -0.73
CA TYR A 523 36.42 -3.15 0.36
C TYR A 523 35.26 -3.41 1.34
N LEU A 524 34.04 -3.66 0.83
CA LEU A 524 32.87 -3.96 1.66
C LEU A 524 33.05 -5.28 2.42
N THR A 525 33.61 -6.31 1.77
CA THR A 525 33.94 -7.58 2.42
C THR A 525 34.97 -7.38 3.54
N ASN A 526 36.04 -6.63 3.28
CA ASN A 526 37.05 -6.28 4.27
C ASN A 526 36.46 -5.45 5.42
N LYS A 527 35.58 -4.48 5.15
CA LYS A 527 34.90 -3.69 6.18
C LYS A 527 34.04 -4.57 7.08
N LEU A 528 33.19 -5.42 6.50
CA LEU A 528 32.36 -6.36 7.26
C LEU A 528 33.22 -7.25 8.17
N ILE A 529 34.31 -7.80 7.63
CA ILE A 529 35.26 -8.61 8.40
C ILE A 529 35.91 -7.80 9.51
N ASN A 530 36.41 -6.59 9.23
CA ASN A 530 37.05 -5.76 10.25
C ASN A 530 36.09 -5.37 11.38
N ASP A 531 34.81 -5.14 11.05
CA ASP A 531 33.75 -4.89 12.03
C ASP A 531 33.55 -6.13 12.92
N LEU A 532 33.37 -7.32 12.33
CA LEU A 532 33.25 -8.61 13.03
C LEU A 532 34.44 -8.92 13.96
N TYR A 533 35.66 -8.59 13.55
CA TYR A 533 36.90 -8.98 14.22
C TYR A 533 37.61 -7.84 14.95
N ASN A 534 36.95 -6.71 15.19
CA ASN A 534 37.46 -5.58 15.98
C ASN A 534 38.94 -5.21 15.70
N SER A 535 39.30 -5.14 14.41
CA SER A 535 40.68 -4.88 13.96
C SER A 535 41.22 -3.58 14.59
N PRO A 536 42.45 -3.56 15.16
CA PRO A 536 43.54 -4.52 14.97
C PRO A 536 43.58 -5.69 15.97
N ARG A 537 42.75 -5.70 17.03
CA ARG A 537 42.72 -6.82 17.99
C ARG A 537 41.92 -7.96 17.41
N THR A 538 42.61 -8.98 16.91
CA THR A 538 41.97 -10.07 16.16
C THR A 538 41.82 -11.37 16.93
N ASN A 539 42.34 -11.48 18.16
CA ASN A 539 42.36 -12.74 18.91
C ASN A 539 41.53 -12.64 20.19
N ASN A 540 40.82 -13.72 20.52
CA ASN A 540 40.04 -13.88 21.75
C ASN A 540 39.04 -12.74 22.00
N ILE A 541 38.29 -12.38 20.96
CA ILE A 541 37.32 -11.28 21.03
C ILE A 541 35.99 -11.82 21.53
N SER A 542 35.47 -11.20 22.57
CA SER A 542 34.13 -11.46 23.07
C SER A 542 33.15 -10.41 22.63
N ILE A 543 32.07 -10.84 22.01
CA ILE A 543 31.02 -10.00 21.49
C ILE A 543 29.70 -10.42 22.15
N PHE A 544 29.00 -9.47 22.78
CA PHE A 544 27.76 -9.78 23.50
C PHE A 544 26.55 -9.59 22.59
N MET A 545 25.72 -10.62 22.49
CA MET A 545 24.55 -10.65 21.61
C MET A 545 23.23 -10.67 22.37
N ASP A 546 23.25 -10.30 23.66
CA ASP A 546 22.05 -10.17 24.49
C ASP A 546 21.91 -8.74 25.06
N PRO A 547 20.78 -8.05 24.81
CA PRO A 547 20.56 -6.67 25.25
C PRO A 547 20.66 -6.44 26.77
N GLN A 548 20.37 -7.46 27.59
CA GLN A 548 20.39 -7.37 29.06
C GLN A 548 21.62 -8.06 29.66
N GLY A 549 22.53 -8.55 28.80
CA GLY A 549 23.79 -9.17 29.18
C GLY A 549 24.71 -8.16 29.85
N SER A 550 25.12 -8.49 31.07
CA SER A 550 26.14 -7.77 31.84
C SER A 550 27.48 -8.52 31.83
N GLY A 551 28.58 -7.78 31.91
CA GLY A 551 29.94 -8.32 31.89
C GLY A 551 30.89 -7.40 31.12
N ILE A 552 32.09 -7.90 30.84
CA ILE A 552 33.09 -7.19 30.03
C ILE A 552 33.10 -7.81 28.63
N SER A 553 32.93 -7.01 27.59
CA SER A 553 32.94 -7.44 26.19
C SER A 553 33.87 -6.53 25.40
N ASP A 554 34.62 -7.09 24.44
CA ASP A 554 35.50 -6.32 23.56
C ASP A 554 34.70 -5.53 22.52
N VAL A 555 33.57 -6.08 22.05
CA VAL A 555 32.64 -5.41 21.14
C VAL A 555 31.22 -5.57 21.66
N LYS A 556 30.55 -4.45 21.91
CA LYS A 556 29.12 -4.42 22.22
C LYS A 556 28.36 -3.90 21.01
N PRO A 557 27.72 -4.76 20.21
CA PRO A 557 26.77 -4.37 19.17
C PRO A 557 25.71 -3.40 19.69
N HIS A 558 25.11 -2.64 18.81
CA HIS A 558 23.92 -1.87 19.13
C HIS A 558 22.81 -2.83 19.57
N VAL A 559 21.99 -2.39 20.53
CA VAL A 559 20.96 -3.23 21.17
C VAL A 559 19.99 -3.88 20.19
N GLU A 560 19.73 -3.25 19.04
CA GLU A 560 18.87 -3.81 18.00
C GLU A 560 19.50 -5.06 17.32
N TYR A 561 20.81 -5.07 17.06
CA TYR A 561 21.48 -6.27 16.52
C TYR A 561 21.46 -7.43 17.52
N GLN A 562 21.67 -7.11 18.80
CA GLN A 562 21.60 -8.09 19.89
C GLN A 562 20.19 -8.69 19.99
N ALA A 563 19.16 -7.84 19.96
CA ALA A 563 17.77 -8.29 20.00
C ALA A 563 17.40 -9.19 18.81
N ILE A 564 17.83 -8.82 17.59
CA ILE A 564 17.60 -9.65 16.39
C ILE A 564 18.27 -11.01 16.52
N PHE A 565 19.52 -11.03 16.96
CA PHE A 565 20.25 -12.27 17.15
C PHE A 565 19.56 -13.17 18.18
N ALA A 566 19.27 -12.64 19.37
CA ALA A 566 18.66 -13.38 20.47
C ALA A 566 17.27 -13.92 20.08
N ASP A 567 16.39 -13.10 19.52
CA ASP A 567 15.04 -13.52 19.13
C ASP A 567 15.06 -14.60 18.03
N ILE A 568 15.92 -14.46 17.02
CA ILE A 568 16.06 -15.48 15.96
C ILE A 568 16.67 -16.76 16.51
N LEU A 569 17.62 -16.65 17.44
CA LEU A 569 18.22 -17.82 18.09
C LEU A 569 17.18 -18.56 18.94
N ILE A 570 16.33 -17.85 19.68
CA ILE A 570 15.21 -18.44 20.44
C ILE A 570 14.22 -19.12 19.49
N ALA A 571 13.88 -18.49 18.36
CA ALA A 571 12.91 -19.03 17.41
C ALA A 571 13.41 -20.27 16.64
N THR A 572 14.71 -20.31 16.30
CA THR A 572 15.28 -21.35 15.42
C THR A 572 16.08 -22.39 16.18
N ASN A 573 16.61 -22.05 17.36
CA ASN A 573 17.64 -22.82 18.07
C ASN A 573 18.93 -23.05 17.24
N ARG A 574 19.18 -22.21 16.20
CA ARG A 574 20.33 -22.30 15.29
C ARG A 574 21.16 -20.99 15.30
N PRO A 575 22.41 -21.01 15.81
CA PRO A 575 23.26 -19.83 15.87
C PRO A 575 23.70 -19.37 14.49
N GLY A 576 23.90 -20.30 13.54
CA GLY A 576 24.23 -19.98 12.15
C GLY A 576 23.16 -19.11 11.48
N VAL A 577 21.88 -19.45 11.65
CA VAL A 577 20.74 -18.69 11.08
C VAL A 577 20.61 -17.32 11.74
N ALA A 578 20.75 -17.25 13.08
CA ALA A 578 20.72 -16.01 13.83
C ALA A 578 21.84 -15.05 13.39
N MET A 579 23.06 -15.57 13.24
CA MET A 579 24.20 -14.78 12.81
C MET A 579 24.07 -14.35 11.34
N GLN A 580 23.68 -15.25 10.45
CA GLN A 580 23.46 -14.94 9.03
C GLN A 580 22.43 -13.80 8.84
N SER A 581 21.35 -13.82 9.61
CA SER A 581 20.31 -12.79 9.61
C SER A 581 20.82 -11.45 10.17
N THR A 582 21.54 -11.49 11.28
CA THR A 582 22.13 -10.29 11.91
C THR A 582 23.16 -9.64 10.98
N LEU A 583 23.99 -10.44 10.30
CA LEU A 583 24.97 -9.96 9.34
C LEU A 583 24.36 -9.43 8.06
N THR A 584 23.18 -9.92 7.68
CA THR A 584 22.43 -9.34 6.56
C THR A 584 21.96 -7.93 6.90
N ALA A 585 21.45 -7.72 8.12
CA ALA A 585 21.10 -6.38 8.60
C ALA A 585 22.32 -5.44 8.68
N LEU A 586 23.45 -5.97 9.17
CA LEU A 586 24.72 -5.23 9.20
C LEU A 586 25.20 -4.88 7.79
N SER A 587 25.14 -5.82 6.86
CA SER A 587 25.52 -5.63 5.45
C SER A 587 24.69 -4.55 4.76
N GLY A 588 23.38 -4.55 4.98
CA GLY A 588 22.50 -3.48 4.49
C GLY A 588 22.85 -2.11 5.07
N SER A 589 23.23 -2.06 6.35
CA SER A 589 23.68 -0.81 6.99
C SER A 589 25.04 -0.33 6.46
N ILE A 590 25.98 -1.25 6.22
CA ILE A 590 27.29 -0.95 5.61
C ILE A 590 27.13 -0.38 4.20
N ILE A 591 26.28 -1.00 3.38
CA ILE A 591 26.00 -0.51 2.02
C ILE A 591 25.40 0.90 2.09
N GLN A 592 24.41 1.11 2.96
CA GLN A 592 23.77 2.42 3.08
C GLN A 592 24.72 3.52 3.54
N GLU A 593 25.59 3.23 4.50
CA GLU A 593 26.63 4.16 4.95
C GLU A 593 27.61 4.49 3.81
N ALA A 594 27.91 3.53 2.95
CA ALA A 594 28.79 3.71 1.80
C ALA A 594 28.13 4.45 0.62
N MET A 595 26.79 4.39 0.45
CA MET A 595 26.10 4.99 -0.71
C MET A 595 26.43 6.47 -0.98
N PRO A 596 26.52 7.37 0.02
CA PRO A 596 26.89 8.78 -0.21
C PRO A 596 28.30 8.96 -0.78
N GLN A 597 29.15 7.94 -0.70
CA GLN A 597 30.53 7.95 -1.18
C GLN A 597 30.64 7.33 -2.59
N PHE A 598 29.55 6.76 -3.14
CA PHE A 598 29.55 6.23 -4.49
C PHE A 598 29.73 7.39 -5.48
N ASP A 599 30.76 7.28 -6.32
CA ASP A 599 31.18 8.32 -7.27
C ASP A 599 31.22 7.81 -8.72
N VAL A 600 31.13 6.48 -8.91
CA VAL A 600 31.07 5.87 -10.23
C VAL A 600 29.62 5.54 -10.61
N GLY A 601 29.18 6.10 -11.73
CA GLY A 601 27.83 5.94 -12.25
C GLY A 601 27.62 4.61 -12.99
N ASP A 602 26.47 3.99 -12.78
CA ASP A 602 25.98 2.86 -13.57
C ASP A 602 24.52 3.10 -14.02
N ASN A 603 24.17 2.58 -15.18
CA ASN A 603 22.84 2.76 -15.76
C ASN A 603 21.85 1.78 -15.11
N ALA A 604 20.74 2.31 -14.61
CA ALA A 604 19.65 1.52 -14.07
C ALA A 604 18.30 1.97 -14.63
N THR A 605 17.42 1.02 -14.90
CA THR A 605 16.02 1.29 -15.23
C THR A 605 15.17 1.01 -14.01
N MET A 606 14.43 2.01 -13.55
CA MET A 606 13.60 1.94 -12.35
C MET A 606 12.15 2.23 -12.70
N THR A 607 11.25 1.39 -12.19
CA THR A 607 9.80 1.60 -12.32
C THR A 607 9.23 1.81 -10.91
N PRO A 608 9.04 3.06 -10.47
CA PRO A 608 8.41 3.35 -9.19
C PRO A 608 6.88 3.21 -9.27
N SER A 609 6.23 3.08 -8.13
CA SER A 609 4.82 3.32 -7.95
C SER A 609 4.56 4.83 -7.83
N GLU A 610 3.43 5.27 -8.37
CA GLU A 610 2.95 6.63 -8.27
C GLU A 610 1.61 6.63 -7.54
N ARG A 611 1.45 7.53 -6.57
CA ARG A 611 0.18 7.73 -5.88
C ARG A 611 -0.72 8.58 -6.75
N VAL A 612 -1.78 7.98 -7.26
CA VAL A 612 -2.75 8.65 -8.14
C VAL A 612 -4.16 8.42 -7.63
N LEU A 613 -5.09 9.26 -8.08
CA LEU A 613 -6.50 9.08 -7.80
C LEU A 613 -7.08 8.07 -8.79
N THR A 614 -7.56 6.93 -8.31
CA THR A 614 -8.33 5.98 -9.12
C THR A 614 -9.72 5.76 -8.54
N PRO A 615 -10.69 5.32 -9.35
CA PRO A 615 -12.00 4.95 -8.83
C PRO A 615 -11.89 3.71 -7.94
N GLN A 616 -12.15 3.88 -6.64
CA GLN A 616 -12.16 2.80 -5.64
C GLN A 616 -13.59 2.35 -5.29
N GLY A 617 -14.58 3.20 -5.59
CA GLY A 617 -16.00 2.94 -5.38
C GLY A 617 -16.80 2.98 -6.68
N PHE A 618 -17.96 2.32 -6.66
CA PHE A 618 -18.97 2.39 -7.73
C PHE A 618 -20.24 3.12 -7.27
N ARG A 619 -20.29 3.65 -6.06
CA ARG A 619 -21.53 4.17 -5.46
C ARG A 619 -21.98 5.44 -6.17
N GLY A 620 -21.07 6.39 -6.33
CA GLY A 620 -21.29 7.62 -7.08
C GLY A 620 -21.66 7.35 -8.53
N LEU A 621 -20.93 6.45 -9.20
CA LEU A 621 -21.21 6.02 -10.57
C LEU A 621 -22.63 5.45 -10.71
N LEU A 622 -23.01 4.51 -9.84
CA LEU A 622 -24.34 3.90 -9.86
C LEU A 622 -25.46 4.92 -9.59
N ILE A 623 -25.24 5.88 -8.68
CA ILE A 623 -26.21 6.97 -8.44
C ILE A 623 -26.39 7.80 -9.72
N VAL A 624 -25.29 8.22 -10.37
CA VAL A 624 -25.39 9.01 -11.61
C VAL A 624 -26.05 8.22 -12.72
N PHE A 625 -25.67 6.95 -12.92
CA PHE A 625 -26.30 6.08 -13.92
C PHE A 625 -27.79 5.89 -13.66
N GLY A 626 -28.18 5.64 -12.41
CA GLY A 626 -29.57 5.47 -12.01
C GLY A 626 -30.40 6.74 -12.25
N VAL A 627 -29.88 7.91 -11.86
CA VAL A 627 -30.57 9.19 -12.06
C VAL A 627 -30.70 9.54 -13.54
N VAL A 628 -29.66 9.29 -14.34
CA VAL A 628 -29.69 9.53 -15.80
C VAL A 628 -30.66 8.57 -16.48
N ALA A 629 -30.64 7.28 -16.15
CA ALA A 629 -31.59 6.30 -16.68
C ALA A 629 -33.03 6.66 -16.32
N LEU A 630 -33.27 7.10 -15.09
CA LEU A 630 -34.58 7.57 -14.63
C LEU A 630 -35.03 8.82 -15.38
N ASN A 631 -34.12 9.77 -15.64
CA ASN A 631 -34.41 10.96 -16.43
C ASN A 631 -34.75 10.62 -17.89
N MET A 632 -34.00 9.71 -18.52
CA MET A 632 -34.29 9.23 -19.88
C MET A 632 -35.62 8.48 -19.95
N ALA A 633 -35.92 7.61 -18.99
CA ALA A 633 -37.19 6.90 -18.91
C ALA A 633 -38.36 7.88 -18.73
N CYS A 634 -38.19 8.90 -17.89
CA CYS A 634 -39.16 9.98 -17.72
C CYS A 634 -39.38 10.76 -19.03
N GLY A 635 -38.30 11.12 -19.73
CA GLY A 635 -38.36 11.78 -21.03
C GLY A 635 -39.09 10.96 -22.10
N LEU A 636 -38.77 9.66 -22.18
CA LEU A 636 -39.45 8.73 -23.08
C LEU A 636 -40.95 8.63 -22.76
N ALA A 637 -41.31 8.53 -21.47
CA ALA A 637 -42.71 8.52 -21.04
C ALA A 637 -43.43 9.81 -21.44
N VAL A 638 -42.79 10.98 -21.27
CA VAL A 638 -43.35 12.27 -21.69
C VAL A 638 -43.59 12.32 -23.19
N VAL A 639 -42.62 11.86 -23.99
CA VAL A 639 -42.74 11.82 -25.45
C VAL A 639 -43.87 10.87 -25.89
N LEU A 640 -43.99 9.68 -25.27
CA LEU A 640 -45.07 8.74 -25.55
C LEU A 640 -46.44 9.30 -25.17
N VAL A 641 -46.54 9.92 -24.00
CA VAL A 641 -47.79 10.54 -23.54
C VAL A 641 -48.18 11.69 -24.44
N PHE A 642 -47.23 12.52 -24.88
CA PHE A 642 -47.47 13.57 -25.87
C PHE A 642 -47.98 12.98 -27.19
N MET A 643 -47.36 11.92 -27.72
CA MET A 643 -47.81 11.30 -28.97
C MET A 643 -49.22 10.68 -28.89
N VAL A 644 -49.61 10.15 -27.73
CA VAL A 644 -50.94 9.56 -27.53
C VAL A 644 -52.01 10.62 -27.24
N GLN A 645 -51.69 11.63 -26.43
CA GLN A 645 -52.67 12.58 -25.90
C GLN A 645 -52.73 13.89 -26.70
N SER A 646 -51.67 14.27 -27.41
CA SER A 646 -51.62 15.52 -28.15
C SER A 646 -52.07 15.38 -29.60
N ARG A 647 -52.87 16.34 -30.08
CA ARG A 647 -53.38 16.36 -31.46
C ARG A 647 -53.12 17.67 -32.19
N HIS A 648 -53.08 18.80 -31.48
CA HIS A 648 -53.11 20.13 -32.07
C HIS A 648 -52.02 21.07 -31.50
N SER A 649 -51.23 20.59 -30.54
CA SER A 649 -50.15 21.32 -29.88
C SER A 649 -48.83 20.96 -30.55
N SER A 650 -48.02 21.98 -30.83
CA SER A 650 -46.65 21.79 -31.32
C SER A 650 -45.70 22.69 -30.54
N GLN A 651 -44.52 22.15 -30.27
CA GLN A 651 -43.44 22.82 -29.57
C GLN A 651 -42.80 23.88 -30.46
N GLY A 652 -42.47 25.05 -29.89
CA GLY A 652 -41.66 26.08 -30.56
C GLY A 652 -42.38 26.99 -31.56
N ASN A 653 -43.69 26.81 -31.78
CA ASN A 653 -44.47 27.69 -32.68
C ASN A 653 -45.05 28.91 -31.93
N TYR A 654 -44.34 30.03 -31.95
CA TYR A 654 -44.72 31.27 -31.24
C TYR A 654 -46.10 31.81 -31.64
N TRP A 655 -46.36 31.91 -32.95
CA TRP A 655 -47.65 32.40 -33.46
C TRP A 655 -48.83 31.52 -33.07
N GLN A 656 -48.61 30.21 -32.95
CA GLN A 656 -49.64 29.27 -32.51
C GLN A 656 -49.93 29.39 -31.01
N ALA A 657 -48.94 29.72 -30.17
CA ALA A 657 -49.18 29.98 -28.75
C ALA A 657 -49.97 31.27 -28.53
N VAL A 658 -49.66 32.33 -29.28
CA VAL A 658 -50.41 33.60 -29.21
C VAL A 658 -51.82 33.42 -29.77
N ALA A 659 -51.96 32.83 -30.96
CA ALA A 659 -53.27 32.66 -31.60
C ALA A 659 -54.22 31.76 -30.80
N GLN A 660 -53.71 30.78 -30.05
CA GLN A 660 -54.53 29.93 -29.20
C GLN A 660 -55.03 30.65 -27.93
N VAL A 661 -54.26 31.62 -27.42
CA VAL A 661 -54.61 32.44 -26.24
C VAL A 661 -55.56 33.58 -26.60
N VAL A 662 -55.65 33.99 -27.87
CA VAL A 662 -56.62 34.99 -28.33
C VAL A 662 -57.92 34.27 -28.74
N SER A 663 -58.86 34.11 -27.81
CA SER A 663 -60.16 33.49 -28.05
C SER A 663 -61.32 34.30 -27.47
N ASP A 664 -62.56 33.98 -27.85
CA ASP A 664 -63.78 34.65 -27.36
C ASP A 664 -63.88 34.66 -25.81
N GLU A 665 -63.27 33.68 -25.14
CA GLU A 665 -63.29 33.55 -23.67
C GLU A 665 -62.17 34.33 -22.98
N THR A 666 -61.16 34.78 -23.71
CA THR A 666 -59.91 35.38 -23.19
C THR A 666 -59.63 36.79 -23.75
N ALA A 667 -60.26 37.15 -24.88
CA ALA A 667 -60.06 38.44 -25.57
C ALA A 667 -60.37 39.64 -24.67
N TRP A 668 -61.47 39.60 -23.92
CA TRP A 668 -61.86 40.66 -22.99
C TRP A 668 -60.85 40.83 -21.82
N ILE A 669 -60.19 39.74 -21.40
CA ILE A 669 -59.12 39.78 -20.39
C ILE A 669 -57.89 40.45 -20.99
N LEU A 670 -57.54 40.11 -22.23
CA LEU A 670 -56.36 40.64 -22.91
C LEU A 670 -56.47 42.14 -23.22
N GLU A 671 -57.66 42.61 -23.62
CA GLU A 671 -57.96 44.02 -23.85
C GLU A 671 -57.92 44.84 -22.54
N GLY A 672 -58.36 44.24 -21.44
CA GLY A 672 -58.36 44.87 -20.11
C GLY A 672 -57.02 44.82 -19.37
N ALA A 673 -56.21 43.80 -19.61
CA ALA A 673 -54.98 43.52 -18.87
C ALA A 673 -53.74 44.31 -19.34
N THR A 674 -53.89 45.29 -20.23
CA THR A 674 -52.77 46.00 -20.88
C THR A 674 -51.75 46.63 -19.92
N SER A 675 -52.13 46.94 -18.67
CA SER A 675 -51.23 47.44 -17.62
C SER A 675 -51.30 46.65 -16.31
N SER A 676 -51.95 45.49 -16.28
CA SER A 676 -52.20 44.71 -15.07
C SER A 676 -51.15 43.62 -14.89
N SER A 677 -50.76 43.32 -13.65
CA SER A 677 -49.85 42.20 -13.36
C SER A 677 -50.60 40.86 -13.32
N ASP A 678 -49.89 39.76 -13.58
CA ASP A 678 -50.46 38.40 -13.51
C ASP A 678 -51.10 38.10 -12.15
N GLY A 679 -50.53 38.65 -11.06
CA GLY A 679 -51.10 38.53 -9.72
C GLY A 679 -52.42 39.27 -9.55
N HIS A 680 -52.55 40.46 -10.15
CA HIS A 680 -53.77 41.25 -10.13
C HIS A 680 -54.91 40.56 -10.90
N ILE A 681 -54.59 39.98 -12.06
CA ILE A 681 -55.54 39.23 -12.90
C ILE A 681 -56.00 37.94 -12.18
N ALA A 682 -55.08 37.25 -11.50
CA ALA A 682 -55.42 36.06 -10.72
C ALA A 682 -56.35 36.36 -9.52
N ASP A 683 -56.15 37.48 -8.84
CA ASP A 683 -57.02 37.92 -7.74
C ASP A 683 -58.41 38.35 -8.22
N GLU A 684 -58.49 39.00 -9.39
CA GLU A 684 -59.75 39.45 -9.98
C GLU A 684 -60.60 38.27 -10.49
N LEU A 685 -59.96 37.27 -11.08
CA LEU A 685 -60.64 36.06 -11.58
C LEU A 685 -60.95 35.04 -10.50
N ARG A 686 -60.51 35.24 -9.25
CA ARG A 686 -60.61 34.25 -8.16
C ARG A 686 -62.04 33.75 -7.87
N CYS A 687 -63.07 34.53 -8.20
CA CYS A 687 -64.48 34.17 -8.05
C CYS A 687 -65.14 33.55 -9.30
N ALA A 688 -64.46 33.56 -10.46
CA ALA A 688 -64.99 33.08 -11.75
C ALA A 688 -63.91 32.34 -12.60
N ASP A 689 -62.93 31.71 -11.95
CA ASP A 689 -61.79 31.05 -12.61
C ASP A 689 -62.19 29.67 -13.16
N ASN A 690 -62.90 29.69 -14.29
CA ASN A 690 -63.33 28.47 -14.96
C ASN A 690 -62.13 27.73 -15.57
N PHE A 691 -62.19 26.40 -15.57
CA PHE A 691 -61.18 25.59 -16.25
C PHE A 691 -61.41 25.66 -17.76
N VAL A 692 -60.33 25.83 -18.52
CA VAL A 692 -60.37 25.88 -19.99
C VAL A 692 -59.35 24.94 -20.60
N LEU A 693 -59.61 24.49 -21.83
CA LEU A 693 -58.76 23.58 -22.59
C LEU A 693 -58.65 24.00 -24.05
N ILE A 694 -57.60 23.54 -24.72
CA ILE A 694 -57.36 23.83 -26.14
C ILE A 694 -57.98 22.71 -26.98
N SER A 695 -58.94 23.06 -27.84
CA SER A 695 -59.56 22.12 -28.78
C SER A 695 -59.79 22.77 -30.15
N GLN A 696 -60.01 21.93 -31.17
CA GLN A 696 -60.40 22.38 -32.50
C GLN A 696 -61.90 22.72 -32.51
N SER A 697 -62.22 23.94 -32.94
CA SER A 697 -63.60 24.41 -33.11
C SER A 697 -64.31 23.60 -34.19
N GLU A 698 -65.47 23.01 -33.87
CA GLU A 698 -66.30 22.26 -34.83
C GLU A 698 -66.83 23.14 -35.98
N ARG A 699 -66.88 24.46 -35.79
CA ARG A 699 -67.37 25.43 -36.79
C ARG A 699 -66.29 26.00 -37.70
N SER A 700 -65.05 26.20 -37.23
CA SER A 700 -64.03 26.94 -38.00
C SER A 700 -62.74 26.17 -38.27
N GLY A 701 -62.57 24.98 -37.68
CA GLY A 701 -61.32 24.24 -37.79
C GLY A 701 -60.12 24.89 -37.08
N ARG A 702 -60.25 26.11 -36.53
CA ARG A 702 -59.23 26.76 -35.72
C ARG A 702 -59.14 26.14 -34.32
N VAL A 703 -57.93 26.13 -33.79
CA VAL A 703 -57.61 25.61 -32.45
C VAL A 703 -57.65 26.77 -31.46
N ARG A 704 -58.54 26.71 -30.46
CA ARG A 704 -58.79 27.82 -29.51
C ARG A 704 -59.04 27.33 -28.09
N VAL A 705 -58.90 28.23 -27.12
CA VAL A 705 -59.27 27.99 -25.71
C VAL A 705 -60.79 27.97 -25.57
N ILE A 706 -61.33 26.86 -25.06
CA ILE A 706 -62.75 26.66 -24.77
C ILE A 706 -62.97 26.30 -23.29
N LEU A 707 -64.14 26.64 -22.75
CA LEU A 707 -64.56 26.24 -21.41
C LEU A 707 -64.61 24.72 -21.31
N LYS A 708 -64.04 24.18 -20.25
CA LYS A 708 -64.13 22.77 -19.90
C LYS A 708 -65.43 22.55 -19.13
N GLU A 709 -66.38 21.90 -19.78
CA GLU A 709 -67.64 21.45 -19.14
C GLU A 709 -67.40 20.46 -17.99
#